data_AF-A0A403QQM1-F1
#
_entry.id   AF-A0A403QQM1-F1
#
_cell.length_a   1.000
_cell.length_b   1.000
_cell.length_c   1.000
_cell.angle_alpha   90.00
_cell.angle_beta   90.00
_cell.angle_gamma   90.00
#
_symmetry.space_group_name_H-M   'P 1'
#
loop_
_entity.id
_entity.type
_entity.pdbx_description
1 polymer ?
#
loop_
_entity_poly.entity_id
_entity_poly.type
_entity_poly.pdbx_seq_one_letter_code
_entity_poly.pdbx_strand_id
1 'polypeptide(L)'
;GNINVTQGNLSVTGTTHHLTNGSYTGLLAGSGLNVNVSQGNLSLAGQALKKDGNDVSGNTVGLNLTNAILSAEHASLKGSSTSSGSGFILNNVTLEGGIARGENMTVSSAGSAASITNTLNINGGLGYGAFESMKQAGIDNKTTVGSLTASQDELKQYMNFSESSDWSFNGASLGGDNWSIAALTGINATTTGNITLTGMGLTNSNLTGSSVSLNGDGNASLTVTNTTLNATTGDVSLSANVANGNALVVSGSNITAGRDIILTGTAKAGEGYGVSLTNGNMTATGNISVTGTGWDSKQGALNVNGGNFSAQNTVLEGTAGRNNVGAKLAGNINVTQGNLSVTGTIHHLNNGPFTGLLAGSGLNVNVSQGNLSLTGQVLKEDGKDASGNTVGLNLTNAILSAEHASLKGSSANSGSGFILNNVTLKGGIARGENMTVSSAGSAASITNTLNINGGLGYGAFESMKQAGIDNKTTVGSLTASQDELKQYMNFSESSDWNFNGASLGGDNWTIAALTGINATTTGNITLTGMDTTITNSNLTGSSVSLIGDGNASLTVTNTTLNATSGNVSLNTSNGTLTVRNVNLSSAGGESTLSGTSLENGTGVKLAGNINVTQGNLTVNGTVNRTGETNVWGIDARDATINVSASGAVLNMTGKVASDSGNGSVSVVGLDLSGNSVLNAHTANLNGTSVTNGYGFLLNSALQGGLTANGSLSLSSKGSGKGVSNQIGSRVSADVVKHMIEQNVSIGSYTDTTITNLYNQANFTQWIAAGNGNLTKDFGDFGLKFSGINITAGNINLTGTSFTNSNLTATSGDLTIDNKGGALGLSNTALNASSGNISLTGGSISLTGGQDVTAGKDIMLNASKGGVNITGQNGSNLKDITSGSGNISINGYSVGAGDSGTDDYKTSGVTLNNASLTASAGKINVSGVSDASYGYVSHNALFTSAGGILLLGNVSLNSTHNTLDGRDVRQGDRYTQLEQQGGIVINPGTFNFIGDTDINAHSENGAGLLANIIGSDATLNFQNGNATINAKTNATLSGSSVIAGISFTSWVYKGSLKFNVDNASLAINAEGNNVNGISPGYSYNNTYKFSGNGNVSVHGSSQTGTGISIRQMDNSGLNGSLTIAGESQSGTGVSLAGGVSLTNATVSGNSQSGTGLQISGSNISDSTLSGNASG
;
A
#
# COMPACT_ATOMS: atom_id res chain seq x y z
N GLY A 1 40.99 29.28 -26.62
CA GLY A 1 41.50 29.43 -28.00
C GLY A 1 42.99 29.68 -27.96
N ASN A 2 43.73 29.40 -29.04
CA ASN A 2 45.19 29.47 -29.02
C ASN A 2 45.69 30.70 -29.78
N ILE A 3 46.57 31.50 -29.16
CA ILE A 3 47.29 32.61 -29.78
C ILE A 3 48.78 32.25 -29.76
N ASN A 4 49.36 32.01 -30.93
CA ASN A 4 50.78 31.67 -31.06
C ASN A 4 51.50 32.79 -31.81
N VAL A 5 52.51 33.40 -31.17
CA VAL A 5 53.38 34.42 -31.73
C VAL A 5 54.80 33.86 -31.72
N THR A 6 55.31 33.47 -32.88
CA THR A 6 56.62 32.79 -33.00
C THR A 6 57.81 33.75 -32.92
N GLN A 7 57.62 35.02 -33.30
CA GLN A 7 58.59 36.11 -33.16
C GLN A 7 57.87 37.43 -32.88
N GLY A 8 58.39 38.26 -31.96
CA GLY A 8 57.87 39.59 -31.64
C GLY A 8 57.01 39.65 -30.37
N ASN A 9 56.62 40.86 -29.97
CA ASN A 9 55.84 41.11 -28.76
C ASN A 9 54.32 41.04 -29.04
N LEU A 10 53.54 40.53 -28.08
CA LEU A 10 52.08 40.59 -28.11
C LEU A 10 51.57 41.58 -27.05
N SER A 11 50.85 42.62 -27.47
CA SER A 11 50.20 43.56 -26.56
C SER A 11 48.70 43.61 -26.82
N VAL A 12 47.88 43.36 -25.78
CA VAL A 12 46.42 43.44 -25.84
C VAL A 12 45.94 44.38 -24.74
N THR A 13 45.14 45.37 -25.13
CA THR A 13 44.55 46.34 -24.20
C THR A 13 43.04 46.37 -24.34
N GLY A 14 42.29 46.28 -23.24
CA GLY A 14 40.84 46.41 -23.22
C GLY A 14 40.40 47.48 -22.23
N THR A 15 39.50 48.36 -22.64
CA THR A 15 38.91 49.40 -21.78
C THR A 15 37.40 49.34 -21.87
N THR A 16 36.74 49.25 -20.72
CA THR A 16 35.28 49.24 -20.61
C THR A 16 34.83 50.41 -19.75
N HIS A 17 33.97 51.27 -20.31
CA HIS A 17 33.27 52.32 -19.55
C HIS A 17 31.87 51.84 -19.17
N HIS A 18 31.47 51.96 -17.91
CA HIS A 18 30.14 51.53 -17.45
C HIS A 18 29.35 52.69 -16.82
N LEU A 19 28.03 52.68 -17.09
CA LEU A 19 27.04 53.69 -16.67
C LEU A 19 25.88 53.09 -15.85
N THR A 20 25.83 51.75 -15.72
CA THR A 20 24.73 51.01 -15.08
C THR A 20 25.26 49.93 -14.13
N ASN A 21 24.43 49.47 -13.19
CA ASN A 21 24.77 48.36 -12.28
C ASN A 21 24.96 47.07 -13.09
N GLY A 22 26.04 46.33 -12.86
CA GLY A 22 26.36 45.11 -13.62
C GLY A 22 27.78 44.60 -13.39
N SER A 23 28.13 43.49 -14.04
CA SER A 23 29.51 42.96 -14.05
C SER A 23 30.20 43.35 -15.34
N TYR A 24 31.29 44.11 -15.23
CA TYR A 24 32.04 44.61 -16.38
C TYR A 24 33.50 44.20 -16.27
N THR A 25 34.09 43.79 -17.38
CA THR A 25 35.52 43.44 -17.43
C THR A 25 36.21 44.30 -18.49
N GLY A 26 37.38 44.87 -18.16
CA GLY A 26 38.18 45.63 -19.11
C GLY A 26 38.78 44.73 -20.18
N LEU A 27 39.49 43.69 -19.75
CA LEU A 27 40.02 42.64 -20.60
C LEU A 27 39.70 41.26 -20.00
N LEU A 28 38.89 40.47 -20.70
CA LEU A 28 38.49 39.12 -20.31
C LEU A 28 39.14 38.10 -21.26
N ALA A 29 39.92 37.17 -20.71
CA ALA A 29 40.25 35.94 -21.41
C ALA A 29 39.11 34.94 -21.25
N GLY A 30 38.65 34.36 -22.38
CA GLY A 30 37.75 33.21 -22.33
C GLY A 30 38.42 32.01 -21.65
N SER A 31 37.65 31.15 -20.99
CA SER A 31 38.16 29.92 -20.36
C SER A 31 38.90 29.05 -21.38
N GLY A 32 40.12 28.59 -21.05
CA GLY A 32 40.94 27.79 -21.97
C GLY A 32 41.68 28.62 -23.02
N LEU A 33 42.02 29.88 -22.72
CA LEU A 33 42.95 30.68 -23.53
C LEU A 33 44.38 30.14 -23.37
N ASN A 34 45.06 29.83 -24.47
CA ASN A 34 46.49 29.51 -24.47
C ASN A 34 47.22 30.58 -25.31
N VAL A 35 48.14 31.31 -24.70
CA VAL A 35 48.97 32.32 -25.35
C VAL A 35 50.42 31.88 -25.29
N ASN A 36 51.04 31.66 -26.44
CA ASN A 36 52.45 31.31 -26.54
C ASN A 36 53.20 32.34 -27.38
N VAL A 37 54.05 33.14 -26.75
CA VAL A 37 54.96 34.12 -27.35
C VAL A 37 56.38 33.56 -27.25
N SER A 38 56.86 32.90 -28.31
CA SER A 38 58.07 32.06 -28.25
C SER A 38 59.37 32.86 -28.09
N GLN A 39 59.43 34.07 -28.66
CA GLN A 39 60.58 34.97 -28.63
C GLN A 39 60.09 36.43 -28.55
N GLY A 40 59.66 36.84 -27.36
CA GLY A 40 59.17 38.19 -27.12
C GLY A 40 58.36 38.35 -25.82
N ASN A 41 57.91 39.58 -25.60
CA ASN A 41 57.19 40.00 -24.41
C ASN A 41 55.68 39.93 -24.60
N LEU A 42 54.96 39.49 -23.56
CA LEU A 42 53.51 39.52 -23.46
C LEU A 42 53.05 40.71 -22.61
N SER A 43 52.15 41.54 -23.12
CA SER A 43 51.54 42.65 -22.37
C SER A 43 50.02 42.55 -22.43
N LEU A 44 49.36 42.37 -21.29
CA LEU A 44 47.90 42.35 -21.19
C LEU A 44 47.47 43.47 -20.24
N ALA A 45 46.66 44.41 -20.72
CA ALA A 45 46.16 45.51 -19.89
C ALA A 45 44.63 45.63 -20.00
N GLY A 46 43.94 45.65 -18.86
CA GLY A 46 42.50 45.81 -18.79
C GLY A 46 42.09 46.96 -17.86
N GLN A 47 41.19 47.82 -18.31
CA GLN A 47 40.68 48.95 -17.52
C GLN A 47 39.15 48.94 -17.46
N ALA A 48 38.58 48.92 -16.25
CA ALA A 48 37.15 49.10 -16.03
C ALA A 48 36.92 50.48 -15.39
N LEU A 49 36.45 51.42 -16.20
CA LEU A 49 36.32 52.83 -15.82
C LEU A 49 34.86 53.20 -15.57
N LYS A 50 34.61 53.91 -14.48
CA LYS A 50 33.38 54.66 -14.23
C LYS A 50 33.35 55.93 -15.09
N LYS A 51 32.21 56.26 -15.71
CA LYS A 51 32.00 57.57 -16.37
C LYS A 51 31.16 58.47 -15.45
N ASP A 52 31.69 59.67 -15.17
CA ASP A 52 31.25 60.73 -14.23
C ASP A 52 29.88 60.62 -13.53
N GLY A 53 29.87 60.74 -12.19
CA GLY A 53 28.77 61.35 -11.42
C GLY A 53 27.78 60.45 -10.64
N ASN A 54 27.64 59.15 -10.92
CA ASN A 54 26.64 58.30 -10.24
C ASN A 54 27.26 57.20 -9.37
N ASP A 55 26.79 56.97 -8.13
CA ASP A 55 27.16 55.76 -7.36
C ASP A 55 26.50 54.52 -7.98
N VAL A 56 27.28 53.80 -8.80
CA VAL A 56 26.85 52.59 -9.51
C VAL A 56 27.43 51.38 -8.78
N SER A 57 26.59 50.45 -8.33
CA SER A 57 26.97 49.22 -7.63
C SER A 57 27.12 48.05 -8.63
N GLY A 58 28.29 47.41 -8.68
CA GLY A 58 28.54 46.27 -9.57
C GLY A 58 29.98 45.76 -9.54
N ASN A 59 30.18 44.44 -9.69
CA ASN A 59 31.50 43.81 -9.63
C ASN A 59 32.30 44.06 -10.92
N THR A 60 33.27 44.97 -10.88
CA THR A 60 34.08 45.29 -12.07
C THR A 60 35.49 44.72 -11.95
N VAL A 61 36.00 44.17 -13.05
CA VAL A 61 37.33 43.55 -13.11
C VAL A 61 38.17 44.23 -14.18
N GLY A 62 39.34 44.75 -13.84
CA GLY A 62 40.24 45.32 -14.85
C GLY A 62 40.70 44.26 -15.85
N LEU A 63 41.47 43.28 -15.36
CA LEU A 63 41.96 42.12 -16.13
C LEU A 63 41.46 40.81 -15.51
N ASN A 64 40.80 39.95 -16.28
CA ASN A 64 40.34 38.64 -15.82
C ASN A 64 40.89 37.51 -16.69
N LEU A 65 41.77 36.69 -16.12
CA LEU A 65 42.36 35.50 -16.71
C LEU A 65 41.96 34.28 -15.87
N THR A 66 41.11 33.42 -16.42
CA THR A 66 40.66 32.20 -15.74
C THR A 66 40.92 30.97 -16.62
N ASN A 67 41.53 29.91 -16.07
CA ASN A 67 41.86 28.68 -16.79
C ASN A 67 42.70 28.94 -18.06
N ALA A 68 43.73 29.78 -17.97
CA ALA A 68 44.57 30.19 -19.09
C ALA A 68 45.99 29.60 -19.00
N ILE A 69 46.67 29.46 -20.13
CA ILE A 69 48.10 29.10 -20.22
C ILE A 69 48.82 30.28 -20.87
N LEU A 70 49.86 30.80 -20.22
CA LEU A 70 50.68 31.90 -20.72
C LEU A 70 52.13 31.46 -20.82
N SER A 71 52.73 31.58 -22.00
CA SER A 71 54.15 31.35 -22.25
C SER A 71 54.76 32.58 -22.94
N ALA A 72 55.81 33.16 -22.34
CA ALA A 72 56.54 34.31 -22.87
C ALA A 72 57.95 34.40 -22.26
N GLU A 73 58.83 35.24 -22.81
CA GLU A 73 60.12 35.56 -22.18
C GLU A 73 59.92 36.50 -20.97
N HIS A 74 59.15 37.57 -21.16
CA HIS A 74 58.66 38.45 -20.10
C HIS A 74 57.16 38.72 -20.24
N ALA A 75 56.48 38.99 -19.12
CA ALA A 75 55.06 39.36 -19.12
C ALA A 75 54.78 40.61 -18.29
N SER A 76 53.93 41.51 -18.80
CA SER A 76 53.38 42.67 -18.08
C SER A 76 51.87 42.58 -18.05
N LEU A 77 51.29 42.34 -16.87
CA LEU A 77 49.86 42.17 -16.67
C LEU A 77 49.31 43.32 -15.82
N LYS A 78 48.43 44.13 -16.39
CA LYS A 78 47.88 45.32 -15.73
C LYS A 78 46.37 45.28 -15.70
N GLY A 79 45.78 45.54 -14.55
CA GLY A 79 44.33 45.54 -14.39
C GLY A 79 43.88 46.64 -13.45
N SER A 80 43.09 47.62 -13.94
CA SER A 80 42.55 48.68 -13.09
C SER A 80 41.03 48.72 -13.07
N SER A 81 40.46 49.01 -11.91
CA SER A 81 39.01 49.15 -11.68
C SER A 81 38.74 50.37 -10.80
N THR A 82 37.97 51.35 -11.27
CA THR A 82 37.77 52.62 -10.53
C THR A 82 36.52 52.64 -9.64
N SER A 83 35.74 51.55 -9.56
CA SER A 83 34.48 51.50 -8.78
C SER A 83 34.47 50.42 -7.69
N SER A 84 34.35 49.14 -8.03
CA SER A 84 34.37 48.02 -7.06
C SER A 84 34.88 46.71 -7.70
N GLY A 85 35.02 45.62 -6.94
CA GLY A 85 35.48 44.33 -7.49
C GLY A 85 37.01 44.17 -7.49
N SER A 86 37.59 43.82 -8.64
CA SER A 86 39.01 43.43 -8.73
C SER A 86 39.84 44.21 -9.75
N GLY A 87 41.10 44.47 -9.42
CA GLY A 87 42.04 45.10 -10.36
C GLY A 87 42.40 44.08 -11.42
N PHE A 88 43.00 42.97 -10.97
CA PHE A 88 43.19 41.78 -11.78
C PHE A 88 42.78 40.50 -11.05
N ILE A 89 42.32 39.51 -11.81
CA ILE A 89 42.05 38.13 -11.38
C ILE A 89 42.85 37.20 -12.29
N LEU A 90 43.84 36.53 -11.74
CA LEU A 90 44.47 35.36 -12.34
C LEU A 90 44.00 34.16 -11.53
N ASN A 91 43.16 33.33 -12.11
CA ASN A 91 42.61 32.15 -11.43
C ASN A 91 42.85 30.88 -12.23
N ASN A 92 43.58 29.93 -11.65
CA ASN A 92 43.98 28.70 -12.32
C ASN A 92 44.73 28.99 -13.64
N VAL A 93 45.69 29.92 -13.60
CA VAL A 93 46.54 30.27 -14.74
C VAL A 93 47.82 29.47 -14.68
N THR A 94 48.19 28.78 -15.76
CA THR A 94 49.48 28.08 -15.88
C THR A 94 50.48 29.00 -16.57
N LEU A 95 51.65 29.17 -15.98
CA LEU A 95 52.75 29.95 -16.56
C LEU A 95 53.80 29.00 -17.13
N GLU A 96 54.30 29.29 -18.32
CA GLU A 96 55.29 28.49 -19.05
C GLU A 96 56.38 29.40 -19.65
N GLY A 97 57.42 28.81 -20.24
CA GLY A 97 58.52 29.57 -20.86
C GLY A 97 59.34 30.37 -19.84
N GLY A 98 59.79 31.56 -20.22
CA GLY A 98 60.57 32.46 -19.35
C GLY A 98 59.82 32.99 -18.14
N ILE A 99 58.49 32.86 -18.10
CA ILE A 99 57.63 33.30 -16.99
C ILE A 99 57.13 32.15 -16.10
N ALA A 100 57.63 30.92 -16.26
CA ALA A 100 57.07 29.70 -15.63
C ALA A 100 56.94 29.75 -14.09
N ARG A 101 57.72 30.57 -13.39
CA ARG A 101 57.62 30.82 -11.93
C ARG A 101 57.21 32.24 -11.56
N GLY A 102 56.90 33.07 -12.56
CA GLY A 102 56.54 34.48 -12.42
C GLY A 102 57.73 35.45 -12.30
N GLU A 103 58.98 34.96 -12.32
CA GLU A 103 60.19 35.79 -12.11
C GLU A 103 60.33 36.92 -13.15
N ASN A 104 59.96 36.64 -14.40
CA ASN A 104 59.95 37.61 -15.50
C ASN A 104 58.58 38.25 -15.72
N MET A 105 57.71 38.25 -14.70
CA MET A 105 56.35 38.81 -14.77
C MET A 105 56.22 40.04 -13.88
N THR A 106 55.67 41.12 -14.43
CA THR A 106 55.24 42.30 -13.68
C THR A 106 53.72 42.35 -13.64
N VAL A 107 53.15 42.54 -12.46
CA VAL A 107 51.71 42.77 -12.26
C VAL A 107 51.47 44.18 -11.71
N SER A 108 50.35 44.82 -12.05
CA SER A 108 49.99 46.11 -11.48
C SER A 108 48.48 46.33 -11.47
N SER A 109 47.97 46.93 -10.38
CA SER A 109 46.62 47.45 -10.28
C SER A 109 46.55 48.98 -10.16
N ALA A 110 47.63 49.66 -10.55
CA ALA A 110 47.73 51.11 -10.48
C ALA A 110 46.55 51.80 -11.21
N GLY A 111 45.96 52.80 -10.56
CA GLY A 111 44.76 53.49 -11.04
C GLY A 111 43.43 52.86 -10.58
N SER A 112 43.46 51.83 -9.73
CA SER A 112 42.25 51.27 -9.11
C SER A 112 41.81 52.04 -7.86
N ALA A 113 40.53 51.93 -7.49
CA ALA A 113 40.02 52.45 -6.22
C ALA A 113 40.59 51.66 -5.02
N ALA A 114 40.66 52.28 -3.84
CA ALA A 114 41.27 51.66 -2.65
C ALA A 114 40.56 50.39 -2.15
N SER A 115 39.26 50.24 -2.41
CA SER A 115 38.44 49.07 -2.02
C SER A 115 38.64 47.84 -2.92
N ILE A 116 39.38 47.99 -4.02
CA ILE A 116 39.61 46.93 -5.00
C ILE A 116 40.56 45.87 -4.44
N THR A 117 40.32 44.62 -4.83
CA THR A 117 41.17 43.47 -4.48
C THR A 117 41.81 42.85 -5.73
N ASN A 118 42.87 42.08 -5.55
CA ASN A 118 43.50 41.32 -6.63
C ASN A 118 43.56 39.85 -6.25
N THR A 119 43.55 38.97 -7.25
CA THR A 119 43.75 37.53 -7.06
C THR A 119 44.85 37.02 -7.97
N LEU A 120 45.81 36.30 -7.40
CA LEU A 120 46.93 35.68 -8.08
C LEU A 120 47.00 34.19 -7.71
N ASN A 121 46.23 33.37 -8.42
CA ASN A 121 46.17 31.94 -8.24
C ASN A 121 46.77 31.23 -9.47
N ILE A 122 48.09 31.02 -9.40
CA ILE A 122 48.88 30.35 -10.43
C ILE A 122 48.84 28.84 -10.18
N ASN A 123 48.55 28.07 -11.21
CA ASN A 123 48.58 26.61 -11.18
C ASN A 123 50.02 26.13 -10.97
N GLY A 124 50.24 25.22 -10.02
CA GLY A 124 51.59 24.80 -9.58
C GLY A 124 52.27 25.76 -8.59
N GLY A 125 51.66 26.92 -8.31
CA GLY A 125 52.16 27.91 -7.37
C GLY A 125 53.06 28.98 -8.01
N LEU A 126 53.03 30.20 -7.45
CA LEU A 126 53.92 31.30 -7.84
C LEU A 126 55.28 31.15 -7.16
N GLY A 127 56.38 31.36 -7.88
CA GLY A 127 57.73 31.33 -7.31
C GLY A 127 57.90 32.39 -6.20
N TYR A 128 58.54 32.01 -5.11
CA TYR A 128 58.72 32.93 -3.98
C TYR A 128 59.55 34.18 -4.35
N GLY A 129 60.64 34.02 -5.12
CA GLY A 129 61.42 35.17 -5.60
C GLY A 129 60.60 36.14 -6.45
N ALA A 130 59.66 35.63 -7.26
CA ALA A 130 58.72 36.45 -8.02
C ALA A 130 57.73 37.18 -7.12
N PHE A 131 57.17 36.48 -6.13
CA PHE A 131 56.28 37.08 -5.13
C PHE A 131 56.95 38.22 -4.36
N GLU A 132 58.15 38.00 -3.82
CA GLU A 132 58.88 39.06 -3.10
C GLU A 132 59.23 40.24 -4.00
N SER A 133 59.60 39.99 -5.25
CA SER A 133 59.85 41.06 -6.22
C SER A 133 58.59 41.90 -6.48
N MET A 134 57.42 41.25 -6.62
CA MET A 134 56.13 41.93 -6.79
C MET A 134 55.71 42.71 -5.53
N LYS A 135 55.97 42.14 -4.35
CA LYS A 135 55.71 42.80 -3.07
C LYS A 135 56.58 44.04 -2.87
N GLN A 136 57.86 43.97 -3.20
CA GLN A 136 58.78 45.11 -3.16
C GLN A 136 58.43 46.20 -4.19
N ALA A 137 57.91 45.82 -5.36
CA ALA A 137 57.45 46.76 -6.37
C ALA A 137 56.23 47.60 -5.92
N GLY A 138 55.48 47.14 -4.92
CA GLY A 138 54.31 47.83 -4.36
C GLY A 138 53.07 47.70 -5.24
N ILE A 139 52.13 46.83 -4.85
CA ILE A 139 50.79 46.79 -5.44
C ILE A 139 49.82 47.50 -4.50
N ASP A 140 49.14 48.53 -5.02
CA ASP A 140 48.32 49.46 -4.24
C ASP A 140 47.10 48.81 -3.55
N ASN A 141 46.66 47.65 -4.03
CA ASN A 141 45.44 46.97 -3.60
C ASN A 141 45.71 45.65 -2.91
N LYS A 142 44.80 45.26 -2.01
CA LYS A 142 44.86 43.97 -1.30
C LYS A 142 44.90 42.81 -2.30
N THR A 143 45.94 41.99 -2.21
CA THR A 143 46.21 40.92 -3.17
C THR A 143 46.24 39.56 -2.48
N THR A 144 45.35 38.67 -2.90
CA THR A 144 45.32 37.27 -2.44
C THR A 144 46.14 36.41 -3.40
N VAL A 145 47.11 35.67 -2.85
CA VAL A 145 47.94 34.70 -3.58
C VAL A 145 47.48 33.30 -3.22
N GLY A 146 47.25 32.46 -4.24
CA GLY A 146 46.80 31.08 -4.08
C GLY A 146 47.84 30.23 -3.34
N SER A 147 48.86 29.75 -4.06
CA SER A 147 49.96 29.00 -3.44
C SER A 147 51.31 29.54 -3.90
N LEU A 148 52.32 29.41 -3.02
CA LEU A 148 53.72 29.75 -3.34
C LEU A 148 54.55 28.47 -3.48
N THR A 149 55.47 28.47 -4.43
CA THR A 149 56.51 27.45 -4.57
C THR A 149 57.88 28.06 -4.31
N ALA A 150 58.80 27.30 -3.73
CA ALA A 150 60.15 27.77 -3.43
C ALA A 150 61.16 26.64 -3.70
N SER A 151 62.29 26.99 -4.33
CA SER A 151 63.47 26.14 -4.38
C SER A 151 64.12 26.08 -3.00
N GLN A 152 64.98 25.09 -2.78
CA GLN A 152 65.68 24.95 -1.50
C GLN A 152 66.54 26.19 -1.19
N ASP A 153 67.14 26.82 -2.21
CA ASP A 153 67.92 28.04 -2.03
C ASP A 153 67.05 29.23 -1.63
N GLU A 154 65.84 29.36 -2.21
CA GLU A 154 64.87 30.37 -1.79
C GLU A 154 64.39 30.12 -0.35
N LEU A 155 64.20 28.87 0.06
CA LEU A 155 63.87 28.53 1.46
C LEU A 155 64.99 28.97 2.42
N LYS A 156 66.26 28.74 2.06
CA LYS A 156 67.42 29.17 2.86
C LYS A 156 67.49 30.69 2.96
N GLN A 157 67.32 31.37 1.83
CA GLN A 157 67.47 32.81 1.72
C GLN A 157 66.34 33.58 2.42
N TYR A 158 65.10 33.10 2.30
CA TYR A 158 63.93 33.89 2.66
C TYR A 158 63.06 33.30 3.78
N MET A 159 63.19 31.99 4.06
CA MET A 159 62.34 31.30 5.04
C MET A 159 63.13 30.66 6.17
N ASN A 160 64.36 31.09 6.41
CA ASN A 160 65.23 30.59 7.50
C ASN A 160 65.46 29.07 7.48
N PHE A 161 65.41 28.43 6.30
CA PHE A 161 65.66 26.99 6.21
C PHE A 161 67.15 26.66 6.37
N SER A 162 67.42 25.56 7.06
CA SER A 162 68.76 25.00 7.27
C SER A 162 68.69 23.48 7.17
N GLU A 163 69.72 22.86 6.60
CA GLU A 163 69.83 21.40 6.48
C GLU A 163 70.35 20.74 7.77
N SER A 164 71.00 21.52 8.65
CA SER A 164 71.71 21.01 9.84
C SER A 164 71.16 21.52 11.18
N SER A 165 70.11 22.33 11.17
CA SER A 165 69.52 22.93 12.37
C SER A 165 68.00 23.05 12.23
N ASP A 166 67.35 23.47 13.31
CA ASP A 166 65.90 23.68 13.33
C ASP A 166 65.46 24.71 12.28
N TRP A 167 64.36 24.40 11.60
CA TRP A 167 63.67 25.28 10.68
C TRP A 167 62.36 25.75 11.31
N SER A 168 62.34 26.99 11.81
CA SER A 168 61.15 27.60 12.38
C SER A 168 60.73 28.81 11.54
N PHE A 169 59.50 28.81 11.05
CA PHE A 169 59.00 29.88 10.20
C PHE A 169 57.51 30.18 10.43
N ASN A 170 57.17 31.48 10.49
CA ASN A 170 55.79 31.93 10.59
C ASN A 170 55.33 32.53 9.26
N GLY A 171 54.57 31.78 8.47
CA GLY A 171 54.11 32.26 7.18
C GLY A 171 53.04 33.34 7.21
N ALA A 172 52.41 33.59 8.37
CA ALA A 172 51.59 34.79 8.53
C ALA A 172 52.40 36.07 8.28
N SER A 173 53.72 36.04 8.50
CA SER A 173 54.59 37.18 8.23
C SER A 173 54.84 37.43 6.73
N LEU A 174 54.46 36.51 5.83
CA LEU A 174 54.71 36.67 4.40
C LEU A 174 53.79 37.72 3.75
N GLY A 175 52.55 37.84 4.24
CA GLY A 175 51.50 38.66 3.63
C GLY A 175 51.65 40.19 3.87
N GLY A 176 52.08 40.61 5.06
CA GLY A 176 52.02 42.03 5.42
C GLY A 176 50.60 42.63 5.33
N ASP A 177 50.47 43.96 5.29
CA ASP A 177 49.16 44.65 5.37
C ASP A 177 48.28 44.45 4.12
N ASN A 178 48.89 44.21 2.96
CA ASN A 178 48.23 44.17 1.66
C ASN A 178 48.27 42.81 0.94
N TRP A 179 48.94 41.78 1.47
CA TRP A 179 48.95 40.46 0.82
C TRP A 179 48.44 39.36 1.75
N SER A 180 47.78 38.35 1.17
CA SER A 180 47.38 37.12 1.86
C SER A 180 47.79 35.91 1.04
N ILE A 181 48.25 34.84 1.70
CA ILE A 181 48.80 33.65 1.05
C ILE A 181 48.09 32.43 1.61
N ALA A 182 47.57 31.54 0.76
CA ALA A 182 46.78 30.41 1.24
C ALA A 182 47.63 29.19 1.63
N ALA A 183 48.70 28.87 0.88
CA ALA A 183 49.52 27.69 1.14
C ALA A 183 50.91 27.75 0.47
N LEU A 184 51.81 26.86 0.89
CA LEU A 184 52.95 26.46 0.07
C LEU A 184 52.63 25.21 -0.76
N THR A 185 53.22 25.11 -1.94
CA THR A 185 53.09 23.95 -2.82
C THR A 185 54.43 23.51 -3.42
N GLY A 186 54.61 22.20 -3.60
CA GLY A 186 55.81 21.64 -4.23
C GLY A 186 57.09 21.82 -3.41
N ILE A 187 56.99 22.05 -2.10
CA ILE A 187 58.16 22.27 -1.23
C ILE A 187 58.85 20.94 -0.96
N ASN A 188 60.16 20.86 -1.22
CA ASN A 188 60.99 19.72 -0.85
C ASN A 188 62.08 20.19 0.13
N ALA A 189 61.98 19.82 1.40
CA ALA A 189 62.90 20.26 2.44
C ALA A 189 63.30 19.10 3.35
N THR A 190 64.60 18.91 3.55
CA THR A 190 65.17 17.87 4.43
C THR A 190 66.19 18.50 5.37
N THR A 191 65.98 18.35 6.68
CA THR A 191 66.90 18.81 7.72
C THR A 191 67.10 17.75 8.80
N THR A 192 68.24 17.82 9.50
CA THR A 192 68.48 17.02 10.71
C THR A 192 67.85 17.63 11.97
N GLY A 193 67.47 18.92 11.93
CA GLY A 193 66.77 19.62 13.01
C GLY A 193 65.25 19.43 12.98
N ASN A 194 64.54 20.12 13.87
CA ASN A 194 63.08 20.14 13.91
C ASN A 194 62.50 21.12 12.89
N ILE A 195 61.37 20.79 12.28
CA ILE A 195 60.61 21.69 11.40
C ILE A 195 59.40 22.21 12.17
N THR A 196 59.21 23.54 12.24
CA THR A 196 58.04 24.20 12.82
C THR A 196 57.53 25.29 11.89
N LEU A 197 56.35 25.10 11.29
CA LEU A 197 55.71 26.10 10.42
C LEU A 197 54.39 26.57 11.03
N THR A 198 54.18 27.88 11.12
CA THR A 198 52.91 28.46 11.59
C THR A 198 52.22 29.27 10.48
N GLY A 199 50.89 29.24 10.41
CA GLY A 199 50.10 30.10 9.52
C GLY A 199 50.09 29.72 8.03
N MET A 200 50.49 28.50 7.67
CA MET A 200 50.52 28.06 6.26
C MET A 200 50.01 26.64 6.06
N GLY A 201 49.18 26.43 5.04
CA GLY A 201 48.89 25.11 4.50
C GLY A 201 50.01 24.56 3.60
N LEU A 202 50.00 23.25 3.36
CA LEU A 202 50.90 22.56 2.44
C LEU A 202 50.11 21.76 1.41
N THR A 203 50.54 21.81 0.16
CA THR A 203 50.01 20.97 -0.93
C THR A 203 51.16 20.34 -1.71
N ASN A 204 51.06 19.07 -2.12
CA ASN A 204 52.04 18.39 -2.99
C ASN A 204 53.51 18.58 -2.54
N SER A 205 53.77 18.56 -1.24
CA SER A 205 55.09 18.90 -0.65
C SER A 205 55.71 17.70 0.07
N ASN A 206 57.02 17.69 0.30
CA ASN A 206 57.76 16.67 1.03
C ASN A 206 58.69 17.31 2.08
N LEU A 207 58.40 17.12 3.36
CA LEU A 207 59.18 17.64 4.47
C LEU A 207 59.77 16.49 5.29
N THR A 208 61.08 16.52 5.55
CA THR A 208 61.78 15.56 6.42
C THR A 208 62.59 16.28 7.49
N GLY A 209 62.39 15.93 8.76
CA GLY A 209 63.05 16.53 9.92
C GLY A 209 63.26 15.54 11.07
N SER A 210 63.84 15.99 12.18
CA SER A 210 63.84 15.26 13.46
C SER A 210 62.40 15.14 13.99
N SER A 211 61.70 16.27 14.11
CA SER A 211 60.26 16.40 14.34
C SER A 211 59.63 17.35 13.31
N VAL A 212 58.33 17.24 13.03
CA VAL A 212 57.61 18.14 12.12
C VAL A 212 56.35 18.68 12.78
N SER A 213 56.26 20.00 12.98
CA SER A 213 55.12 20.67 13.58
C SER A 213 54.54 21.72 12.64
N LEU A 214 53.25 21.62 12.29
CA LEU A 214 52.54 22.61 11.49
C LEU A 214 51.34 23.14 12.28
N ASN A 215 51.22 24.45 12.41
CA ASN A 215 50.15 25.08 13.18
C ASN A 215 49.42 26.14 12.36
N GLY A 216 48.09 26.24 12.49
CA GLY A 216 47.35 27.40 12.01
C GLY A 216 47.72 28.66 12.80
N ASP A 217 47.75 29.82 12.14
CA ASP A 217 47.92 31.12 12.82
C ASP A 217 46.56 31.68 13.27
N GLY A 218 46.54 32.56 14.27
CA GLY A 218 45.35 33.11 14.93
C GLY A 218 44.03 33.07 14.13
N ASN A 219 43.20 32.06 14.42
CA ASN A 219 41.89 31.83 13.80
C ASN A 219 41.87 31.30 12.35
N ALA A 220 42.99 30.81 11.82
CA ALA A 220 43.13 30.29 10.46
C ALA A 220 43.15 28.75 10.40
N SER A 221 42.58 28.23 9.31
CA SER A 221 42.58 26.79 9.00
C SER A 221 43.97 26.30 8.60
N LEU A 222 44.28 25.05 8.93
CA LEU A 222 45.46 24.33 8.42
C LEU A 222 45.00 23.26 7.42
N THR A 223 45.49 23.35 6.18
CA THR A 223 45.21 22.36 5.12
C THR A 223 46.50 21.69 4.67
N VAL A 224 46.53 20.35 4.71
CA VAL A 224 47.67 19.52 4.30
C VAL A 224 47.19 18.49 3.28
N THR A 225 47.46 18.73 2.01
CA THR A 225 46.95 17.93 0.89
C THR A 225 48.08 17.28 0.11
N ASN A 226 47.98 15.98 -0.19
CA ASN A 226 48.96 15.22 -1.00
C ASN A 226 50.41 15.48 -0.56
N THR A 227 50.65 15.60 0.74
CA THR A 227 51.95 16.01 1.29
C THR A 227 52.57 14.85 2.05
N THR A 228 53.88 14.69 1.92
CA THR A 228 54.68 13.76 2.72
C THR A 228 55.31 14.52 3.89
N LEU A 229 54.98 14.13 5.12
CA LEU A 229 55.60 14.64 6.34
C LEU A 229 56.36 13.49 7.01
N ASN A 230 57.66 13.63 7.22
CA ASN A 230 58.50 12.57 7.75
C ASN A 230 59.35 13.08 8.93
N ALA A 231 58.93 12.76 10.16
CA ALA A 231 59.74 12.95 11.35
C ALA A 231 60.56 11.68 11.61
N THR A 232 61.88 11.80 11.55
CA THR A 232 62.80 10.65 11.60
C THR A 232 62.97 10.05 12.99
N THR A 233 62.92 10.87 14.05
CA THR A 233 63.13 10.44 15.44
C THR A 233 62.05 10.90 16.41
N GLY A 234 61.37 12.01 16.09
CA GLY A 234 60.34 12.63 16.92
C GLY A 234 58.93 12.54 16.33
N ASP A 235 58.10 13.53 16.65
CA ASP A 235 56.67 13.52 16.36
C ASP A 235 56.34 14.28 15.07
N VAL A 236 55.18 13.96 14.48
CA VAL A 236 54.47 14.87 13.57
C VAL A 236 53.26 15.47 14.29
N SER A 237 53.21 16.78 14.46
CA SER A 237 52.12 17.49 15.15
C SER A 237 51.44 18.49 14.21
N LEU A 238 50.15 18.34 13.96
CA LEU A 238 49.34 19.32 13.21
C LEU A 238 48.27 19.92 14.12
N SER A 239 48.19 21.24 14.21
CA SER A 239 47.16 21.89 15.03
C SER A 239 46.51 23.09 14.35
N ALA A 240 45.20 23.29 14.54
CA ALA A 240 44.51 24.50 14.11
C ALA A 240 43.27 24.80 14.95
N ASN A 241 43.01 26.09 15.17
CA ASN A 241 41.85 26.56 15.91
C ASN A 241 41.19 27.70 15.12
N VAL A 242 39.92 27.52 14.75
CA VAL A 242 39.15 28.48 13.95
C VAL A 242 37.83 28.84 14.61
N ALA A 243 37.33 30.02 14.32
CA ALA A 243 36.04 30.50 14.81
C ALA A 243 34.91 29.87 14.00
N ASN A 244 35.09 29.75 12.68
CA ASN A 244 34.13 29.16 11.76
C ASN A 244 34.86 28.37 10.67
N GLY A 245 34.24 27.30 10.17
CA GLY A 245 34.81 26.46 9.10
C GLY A 245 35.66 25.31 9.61
N ASN A 246 36.36 24.62 8.70
CA ASN A 246 37.18 23.47 9.06
C ASN A 246 38.49 23.93 9.72
N ALA A 247 38.83 23.41 10.89
CA ALA A 247 40.07 23.80 11.55
C ALA A 247 41.28 23.12 10.89
N LEU A 248 41.30 21.79 10.87
CA LEU A 248 42.37 20.99 10.28
C LEU A 248 41.81 20.09 9.17
N VAL A 249 42.40 20.17 7.98
CA VAL A 249 42.08 19.31 6.83
C VAL A 249 43.33 18.56 6.39
N VAL A 250 43.28 17.23 6.39
CA VAL A 250 44.34 16.35 5.89
C VAL A 250 43.77 15.45 4.81
N SER A 251 44.30 15.54 3.59
CA SER A 251 43.74 14.83 2.43
C SER A 251 44.83 14.21 1.57
N GLY A 252 44.79 12.88 1.37
CA GLY A 252 45.73 12.16 0.48
C GLY A 252 47.20 12.21 0.90
N SER A 253 47.49 12.62 2.14
CA SER A 253 48.84 12.86 2.65
C SER A 253 49.46 11.61 3.28
N ASN A 254 50.80 11.49 3.18
CA ASN A 254 51.59 10.45 3.82
C ASN A 254 52.32 11.06 5.03
N ILE A 255 52.07 10.55 6.24
CA ILE A 255 52.66 11.07 7.47
C ILE A 255 53.38 9.95 8.19
N THR A 256 54.68 10.13 8.42
CA THR A 256 55.54 9.16 9.11
C THR A 256 56.20 9.84 10.31
N ALA A 257 56.13 9.22 11.48
CA ALA A 257 56.77 9.70 12.71
C ALA A 257 57.63 8.63 13.39
N GLY A 258 58.81 9.03 13.83
CA GLY A 258 59.72 8.23 14.64
C GLY A 258 59.18 7.95 16.04
N ARG A 259 58.20 8.74 16.52
CA ARG A 259 57.46 8.53 17.77
C ARG A 259 55.94 8.66 17.56
N ASP A 260 55.32 9.83 17.74
CA ASP A 260 53.86 9.99 17.68
C ASP A 260 53.38 10.85 16.49
N ILE A 261 52.14 10.63 16.03
CA ILE A 261 51.42 11.55 15.13
C ILE A 261 50.26 12.16 15.91
N ILE A 262 50.20 13.49 16.01
CA ILE A 262 49.22 14.22 16.82
C ILE A 262 48.51 15.24 15.93
N LEU A 263 47.21 15.06 15.72
CA LEU A 263 46.38 15.95 14.91
C LEU A 263 45.29 16.56 15.78
N THR A 264 45.25 17.89 15.88
CA THR A 264 44.26 18.60 16.72
C THR A 264 43.56 19.71 15.95
N GLY A 265 42.25 19.78 16.07
CA GLY A 265 41.46 20.78 15.35
C GLY A 265 40.24 21.23 16.13
N THR A 266 40.07 22.54 16.29
CA THR A 266 38.91 23.13 17.00
C THR A 266 38.16 24.12 16.13
N ALA A 267 36.88 23.87 15.89
CA ALA A 267 35.94 24.82 15.28
C ALA A 267 34.99 25.38 16.35
N LYS A 268 35.18 26.65 16.75
CA LYS A 268 34.48 27.26 17.91
C LYS A 268 33.02 27.62 17.63
N ALA A 269 32.62 27.81 16.38
CA ALA A 269 31.26 28.09 15.94
C ALA A 269 31.04 27.63 14.48
N GLY A 270 29.77 27.49 14.09
CA GLY A 270 29.40 27.12 12.73
C GLY A 270 29.54 25.63 12.38
N GLU A 271 29.39 25.33 11.10
CA GLU A 271 29.11 23.98 10.57
C GLU A 271 30.35 23.13 10.21
N GLY A 272 31.56 23.66 10.42
CA GLY A 272 32.81 23.05 9.98
C GLY A 272 33.33 21.95 10.91
N TYR A 273 34.24 21.12 10.39
CA TYR A 273 34.89 20.06 11.17
C TYR A 273 35.98 20.64 12.09
N GLY A 274 36.15 20.06 13.27
CA GLY A 274 37.40 20.24 14.02
C GLY A 274 38.55 19.64 13.20
N VAL A 275 38.45 18.35 12.87
CA VAL A 275 39.38 17.68 11.97
C VAL A 275 38.62 16.95 10.86
N SER A 276 39.05 17.13 9.61
CA SER A 276 38.63 16.34 8.46
C SER A 276 39.82 15.59 7.88
N LEU A 277 39.77 14.26 7.94
CA LEU A 277 40.77 13.34 7.43
C LEU A 277 40.19 12.56 6.24
N THR A 278 40.85 12.59 5.09
CA THR A 278 40.42 11.86 3.89
C THR A 278 41.60 11.14 3.25
N ASN A 279 41.54 9.81 3.16
CA ASN A 279 42.57 8.98 2.51
C ASN A 279 44.01 9.26 2.98
N GLY A 280 44.22 9.51 4.28
CA GLY A 280 45.57 9.70 4.83
C GLY A 280 46.28 8.38 5.08
N ASN A 281 47.58 8.32 4.85
CA ASN A 281 48.44 7.19 5.22
C ASN A 281 49.35 7.62 6.37
N MET A 282 49.20 7.02 7.55
CA MET A 282 49.90 7.43 8.76
C MET A 282 50.67 6.26 9.37
N THR A 283 51.96 6.45 9.62
CA THR A 283 52.84 5.45 10.24
C THR A 283 53.59 6.06 11.40
N ALA A 284 53.45 5.51 12.60
CA ALA A 284 54.12 5.96 13.82
C ALA A 284 54.71 4.76 14.57
N THR A 285 55.87 4.89 15.21
CA THR A 285 56.37 3.82 16.10
C THR A 285 55.66 3.85 17.46
N GLY A 286 55.15 5.01 17.86
CA GLY A 286 54.32 5.29 19.02
C GLY A 286 52.83 5.21 18.68
N ASN A 287 52.09 6.30 18.91
CA ASN A 287 50.64 6.39 18.72
C ASN A 287 50.27 7.38 17.61
N ILE A 288 49.08 7.20 17.05
CA ILE A 288 48.40 8.18 16.20
C ILE A 288 47.20 8.69 17.00
N SER A 289 47.17 9.99 17.29
CA SER A 289 46.09 10.64 18.04
C SER A 289 45.46 11.75 17.21
N VAL A 290 44.17 11.67 16.95
CA VAL A 290 43.41 12.66 16.20
C VAL A 290 42.25 13.17 17.04
N THR A 291 42.24 14.46 17.35
CA THR A 291 41.22 15.10 18.19
C THR A 291 40.55 16.25 17.45
N GLY A 292 39.28 16.06 17.10
CA GLY A 292 38.41 17.08 16.51
C GLY A 292 37.39 17.60 17.52
N THR A 293 37.33 18.90 17.73
CA THR A 293 36.29 19.55 18.52
C THR A 293 35.52 20.55 17.65
N GLY A 294 34.20 20.56 17.80
CA GLY A 294 33.32 21.38 16.96
C GLY A 294 32.06 21.77 17.71
N TRP A 295 31.66 23.04 17.69
CA TRP A 295 30.53 23.49 18.50
C TRP A 295 29.16 23.16 17.86
N ASP A 296 28.94 23.54 16.60
CA ASP A 296 27.70 23.31 15.84
C ASP A 296 27.95 22.51 14.54
N SER A 297 28.88 21.55 14.57
CA SER A 297 29.37 20.84 13.39
C SER A 297 28.38 19.78 12.88
N LYS A 298 27.37 20.14 12.06
CA LYS A 298 26.42 19.18 11.46
C LYS A 298 27.08 17.98 10.79
N GLN A 299 28.28 18.17 10.25
CA GLN A 299 28.98 17.13 9.51
C GLN A 299 29.87 16.22 10.40
N GLY A 300 30.10 16.59 11.66
CA GLY A 300 30.96 15.89 12.61
C GLY A 300 32.02 16.80 13.24
N ALA A 301 32.33 16.65 14.52
CA ALA A 301 33.52 17.31 15.09
C ALA A 301 34.82 16.66 14.57
N LEU A 302 34.80 15.33 14.39
CA LEU A 302 35.81 14.57 13.66
C LEU A 302 35.15 13.85 12.46
N ASN A 303 35.70 14.04 11.27
CA ASN A 303 35.30 13.31 10.07
C ASN A 303 36.48 12.54 9.49
N VAL A 304 36.35 11.22 9.40
CA VAL A 304 37.35 10.31 8.83
C VAL A 304 36.73 9.58 7.66
N ASN A 305 37.22 9.86 6.45
CA ASN A 305 36.78 9.23 5.22
C ASN A 305 37.95 8.46 4.58
N GLY A 306 38.12 7.23 5.05
CA GLY A 306 39.19 6.33 4.64
C GLY A 306 40.60 6.72 5.11
N GLY A 307 41.51 5.74 5.11
CA GLY A 307 42.91 5.92 5.46
C GLY A 307 43.59 4.61 5.86
N ASN A 308 44.93 4.62 5.88
CA ASN A 308 45.75 3.52 6.36
C ASN A 308 46.57 3.99 7.57
N PHE A 309 46.52 3.25 8.68
CA PHE A 309 47.15 3.61 9.94
C PHE A 309 48.02 2.45 10.44
N SER A 310 49.24 2.74 10.86
CA SER A 310 50.16 1.75 11.44
C SER A 310 50.84 2.37 12.66
N ALA A 311 50.48 1.93 13.85
CA ALA A 311 51.00 2.44 15.12
C ALA A 311 50.84 1.41 16.25
N GLN A 312 51.28 1.71 17.47
CA GLN A 312 50.89 0.93 18.66
C GLN A 312 49.39 1.10 18.95
N ASN A 313 48.90 2.34 18.92
CA ASN A 313 47.48 2.65 19.01
C ASN A 313 47.12 3.79 18.06
N THR A 314 45.98 3.68 17.41
CA THR A 314 45.32 4.75 16.65
C THR A 314 44.08 5.19 17.42
N VAL A 315 44.07 6.42 17.89
CA VAL A 315 43.01 7.02 18.72
C VAL A 315 42.38 8.19 17.97
N LEU A 316 41.07 8.11 17.73
CA LEU A 316 40.30 9.05 16.94
C LEU A 316 39.15 9.60 17.79
N GLU A 317 39.20 10.87 18.16
CA GLU A 317 38.24 11.48 19.09
C GLU A 317 37.55 12.69 18.46
N GLY A 318 36.22 12.68 18.47
CA GLY A 318 35.37 13.76 18.00
C GLY A 318 34.43 14.22 19.10
N THR A 319 34.50 15.49 19.52
CA THR A 319 33.58 16.06 20.51
C THR A 319 32.78 17.21 19.92
N ALA A 320 31.46 17.03 19.82
CA ALA A 320 30.53 18.10 19.44
C ALA A 320 30.00 18.83 20.68
N GLY A 321 30.29 20.14 20.77
CA GLY A 321 29.87 20.99 21.88
C GLY A 321 28.36 21.20 21.98
N ARG A 322 27.63 21.15 20.86
CA ARG A 322 26.16 21.20 20.80
C ARG A 322 25.60 20.40 19.62
N ASN A 323 24.59 19.56 19.90
CA ASN A 323 23.53 19.14 18.96
C ASN A 323 23.95 18.74 17.54
N ASN A 324 24.88 17.80 17.33
CA ASN A 324 25.26 17.33 15.99
C ASN A 324 25.83 15.89 15.99
N VAL A 325 26.95 15.67 15.30
CA VAL A 325 27.68 14.39 15.23
C VAL A 325 29.03 14.54 15.94
N GLY A 326 29.35 13.66 16.88
CA GLY A 326 30.66 13.67 17.55
C GLY A 326 31.77 13.26 16.58
N ALA A 327 31.70 12.03 16.11
CA ALA A 327 32.61 11.50 15.09
C ALA A 327 31.84 10.81 13.95
N LYS A 328 32.32 10.99 12.72
CA LYS A 328 31.79 10.34 11.51
C LYS A 328 32.89 9.54 10.84
N LEU A 329 32.63 8.25 10.61
CA LEU A 329 33.55 7.33 9.92
C LEU A 329 32.95 6.89 8.58
N ALA A 330 33.70 6.99 7.50
CA ALA A 330 33.29 6.53 6.16
C ALA A 330 34.49 5.93 5.41
N GLY A 331 34.21 5.27 4.28
CA GLY A 331 35.25 4.68 3.44
C GLY A 331 36.00 3.51 4.08
N ASN A 332 37.17 3.19 3.54
CA ASN A 332 38.03 2.09 4.01
C ASN A 332 39.04 2.60 5.04
N ILE A 333 38.86 2.23 6.31
CA ILE A 333 39.77 2.53 7.40
C ILE A 333 40.55 1.25 7.72
N ASN A 334 41.84 1.22 7.37
CA ASN A 334 42.70 0.07 7.60
C ASN A 334 43.73 0.39 8.69
N VAL A 335 43.78 -0.43 9.72
CA VAL A 335 44.81 -0.38 10.76
C VAL A 335 45.66 -1.63 10.63
N THR A 336 46.87 -1.46 10.09
CA THR A 336 47.77 -2.58 9.76
C THR A 336 48.54 -3.11 10.97
N GLN A 337 48.71 -2.27 11.98
CA GLN A 337 49.38 -2.57 13.24
C GLN A 337 48.67 -1.81 14.37
N GLY A 338 48.50 -2.47 15.52
CA GLY A 338 48.01 -1.87 16.75
C GLY A 338 46.49 -1.77 16.86
N ASN A 339 46.04 -1.16 17.95
CA ASN A 339 44.62 -1.00 18.25
C ASN A 339 44.02 0.20 17.49
N LEU A 340 42.72 0.14 17.20
CA LEU A 340 41.91 1.29 16.79
C LEU A 340 40.90 1.64 17.87
N SER A 341 40.92 2.87 18.38
CA SER A 341 39.90 3.40 19.28
C SER A 341 39.27 4.64 18.68
N VAL A 342 37.95 4.65 18.54
CA VAL A 342 37.19 5.81 18.06
C VAL A 342 36.15 6.20 19.10
N THR A 343 36.14 7.47 19.49
CA THR A 343 35.16 8.06 20.40
C THR A 343 34.47 9.24 19.74
N GLY A 344 33.14 9.17 19.64
CA GLY A 344 32.29 10.29 19.22
C GLY A 344 31.40 10.73 20.37
N THR A 345 31.60 11.95 20.86
CA THR A 345 30.85 12.52 21.99
C THR A 345 30.03 13.71 21.54
N ILE A 346 28.80 13.81 22.00
CA ILE A 346 27.96 15.00 21.84
C ILE A 346 27.41 15.47 23.19
N HIS A 347 27.27 16.79 23.34
CA HIS A 347 26.48 17.41 24.41
C HIS A 347 25.11 17.83 23.85
N HIS A 348 24.04 17.22 24.37
CA HIS A 348 22.68 17.39 23.87
C HIS A 348 21.99 18.59 24.54
N LEU A 349 21.58 19.59 23.75
CA LEU A 349 21.06 20.87 24.24
C LEU A 349 19.71 21.30 23.63
N ASN A 350 19.40 20.88 22.39
CA ASN A 350 18.18 21.20 21.64
C ASN A 350 17.53 19.91 21.13
N ASN A 351 16.29 19.99 20.63
CA ASN A 351 15.62 18.83 20.05
C ASN A 351 16.17 18.46 18.67
N GLY A 352 16.50 17.20 18.44
CA GLY A 352 16.91 16.71 17.11
C GLY A 352 17.52 15.30 17.11
N PRO A 353 17.72 14.70 15.92
CA PRO A 353 18.35 13.39 15.76
C PRO A 353 19.88 13.53 15.73
N PHE A 354 20.50 13.44 16.89
CA PHE A 354 21.96 13.60 17.02
C PHE A 354 22.64 12.26 17.30
N THR A 355 23.90 12.15 16.89
CA THR A 355 24.63 10.88 16.99
C THR A 355 26.02 11.06 17.59
N GLY A 356 26.38 10.26 18.59
CA GLY A 356 27.74 10.23 19.12
C GLY A 356 28.75 9.84 18.04
N LEU A 357 28.68 8.59 17.61
CA LEU A 357 29.51 8.01 16.55
C LEU A 357 28.65 7.48 15.41
N LEU A 358 28.84 8.02 14.21
CA LEU A 358 28.04 7.72 13.02
C LEU A 358 28.88 7.03 11.94
N ALA A 359 28.41 5.88 11.46
CA ALA A 359 28.86 5.29 10.20
C ALA A 359 28.27 6.06 9.00
N GLY A 360 29.14 6.60 8.15
CA GLY A 360 28.82 7.14 6.84
C GLY A 360 28.72 6.04 5.77
N SER A 361 28.47 6.45 4.53
CA SER A 361 28.29 5.54 3.39
C SER A 361 29.53 4.67 3.15
N GLY A 362 29.32 3.35 3.06
CA GLY A 362 30.37 2.39 2.67
C GLY A 362 31.49 2.21 3.70
N LEU A 363 31.20 2.41 4.99
CA LEU A 363 32.17 2.20 6.05
C LEU A 363 32.68 0.74 6.07
N ASN A 364 33.99 0.59 5.94
CA ASN A 364 34.71 -0.67 6.09
C ASN A 364 35.92 -0.45 7.00
N VAL A 365 35.90 -1.07 8.19
CA VAL A 365 36.96 -0.97 9.18
C VAL A 365 37.68 -2.31 9.26
N ASN A 366 38.98 -2.31 8.98
CA ASN A 366 39.83 -3.50 9.06
C ASN A 366 41.02 -3.26 9.99
N VAL A 367 41.01 -3.89 11.15
CA VAL A 367 42.12 -3.90 12.12
C VAL A 367 42.80 -5.26 12.02
N SER A 368 43.97 -5.34 11.37
CA SER A 368 44.61 -6.63 11.08
C SER A 368 45.37 -7.22 12.26
N GLN A 369 45.86 -6.38 13.18
CA GLN A 369 46.66 -6.80 14.33
C GLN A 369 46.34 -5.92 15.55
N GLY A 370 45.28 -6.26 16.29
CA GLY A 370 44.85 -5.52 17.48
C GLY A 370 43.34 -5.49 17.68
N ASN A 371 42.92 -4.69 18.65
CA ASN A 371 41.52 -4.55 19.06
C ASN A 371 40.87 -3.33 18.40
N LEU A 372 39.58 -3.47 18.06
CA LEU A 372 38.71 -2.39 17.61
C LEU A 372 37.84 -1.89 18.77
N SER A 373 37.84 -0.59 19.03
CA SER A 373 36.94 0.05 20.00
C SER A 373 36.18 1.18 19.31
N LEU A 374 34.85 1.10 19.30
CA LEU A 374 33.97 2.14 18.77
C LEU A 374 33.02 2.58 19.87
N THR A 375 33.14 3.84 20.29
CA THR A 375 32.36 4.41 21.39
C THR A 375 31.62 5.65 20.91
N GLY A 376 30.29 5.66 21.09
CA GLY A 376 29.44 6.80 20.81
C GLY A 376 28.67 7.23 22.05
N GLN A 377 28.76 8.51 22.43
CA GLN A 377 28.18 9.02 23.69
C GLN A 377 27.32 10.25 23.44
N VAL A 378 26.11 10.22 23.99
CA VAL A 378 25.23 11.40 24.08
C VAL A 378 25.11 11.79 25.54
N LEU A 379 25.81 12.86 25.91
CA LEU A 379 25.84 13.41 27.26
C LEU A 379 24.77 14.49 27.44
N LYS A 380 24.24 14.58 28.65
CA LYS A 380 23.35 15.66 29.07
C LYS A 380 24.19 16.87 29.49
N GLU A 381 23.77 18.07 29.11
CA GLU A 381 24.31 19.31 29.68
C GLU A 381 23.43 19.73 30.88
N ASP A 382 24.07 20.16 31.98
CA ASP A 382 23.39 20.44 33.24
C ASP A 382 22.19 21.40 33.06
N GLY A 383 21.02 20.98 33.58
CA GLY A 383 19.82 21.82 33.65
C GLY A 383 18.93 21.87 32.39
N LYS A 384 19.16 21.04 31.36
CA LYS A 384 18.27 20.98 30.17
C LYS A 384 17.79 19.57 29.81
N ASP A 385 16.47 19.40 29.76
CA ASP A 385 15.79 18.18 29.27
C ASP A 385 15.42 18.35 27.79
N ALA A 386 16.42 18.27 26.91
CA ALA A 386 16.17 18.26 25.46
C ALA A 386 15.57 16.92 25.02
N SER A 387 14.50 16.97 24.21
CA SER A 387 13.79 15.79 23.69
C SER A 387 14.15 15.51 22.23
N GLY A 388 14.44 14.25 21.87
CA GLY A 388 14.83 13.92 20.50
C GLY A 388 15.33 12.48 20.31
N ASN A 389 15.25 11.94 19.10
CA ASN A 389 15.72 10.59 18.81
C ASN A 389 17.24 10.57 18.65
N THR A 390 17.98 10.61 19.76
CA THR A 390 19.45 10.57 19.74
C THR A 390 19.97 9.15 19.69
N VAL A 391 21.17 8.95 19.14
CA VAL A 391 21.81 7.64 19.04
C VAL A 391 23.24 7.75 19.57
N GLY A 392 23.64 6.91 20.53
CA GLY A 392 25.04 6.84 20.96
C GLY A 392 25.93 6.39 19.82
N LEU A 393 25.81 5.12 19.42
CA LEU A 393 26.56 4.48 18.34
C LEU A 393 25.63 4.05 17.20
N ASN A 394 25.84 4.54 15.98
CA ASN A 394 25.05 4.15 14.81
C ASN A 394 25.94 3.53 13.72
N LEU A 395 25.87 2.21 13.57
CA LEU A 395 26.55 1.43 12.55
C LEU A 395 25.50 0.79 11.63
N THR A 396 25.25 1.41 10.48
CA THR A 396 24.32 0.88 9.47
C THR A 396 25.06 0.55 8.19
N ASN A 397 24.88 -0.66 7.66
CA ASN A 397 25.57 -1.17 6.45
C ASN A 397 27.11 -1.14 6.54
N ALA A 398 27.67 -1.28 7.75
CA ALA A 398 29.12 -1.27 7.98
C ALA A 398 29.72 -2.67 7.88
N ILE A 399 31.00 -2.74 7.46
CA ILE A 399 31.82 -3.96 7.52
C ILE A 399 32.88 -3.76 8.59
N LEU A 400 32.96 -4.66 9.57
CA LEU A 400 33.95 -4.63 10.65
C LEU A 400 34.79 -5.90 10.63
N SER A 401 36.11 -5.76 10.72
CA SER A 401 37.07 -6.86 10.81
C SER A 401 38.10 -6.54 11.88
N ALA A 402 38.21 -7.41 12.89
CA ALA A 402 39.18 -7.29 13.99
C ALA A 402 39.36 -8.65 14.69
N GLU A 403 40.37 -8.77 15.56
CA GLU A 403 40.51 -9.92 16.47
C GLU A 403 39.47 -9.86 17.59
N HIS A 404 39.39 -8.72 18.29
CA HIS A 404 38.35 -8.39 19.26
C HIS A 404 37.73 -7.02 18.96
N ALA A 405 36.46 -6.84 19.30
CA ALA A 405 35.78 -5.56 19.18
C ALA A 405 34.98 -5.16 20.43
N SER A 406 35.10 -3.90 20.84
CA SER A 406 34.29 -3.27 21.90
C SER A 406 33.43 -2.17 21.27
N LEU A 407 32.12 -2.39 21.21
CA LEU A 407 31.15 -1.48 20.60
C LEU A 407 30.22 -0.90 21.68
N LYS A 408 30.37 0.37 21.99
CA LYS A 408 29.69 1.03 23.11
C LYS A 408 28.89 2.21 22.62
N GLY A 409 27.62 2.28 22.99
CA GLY A 409 26.74 3.37 22.60
C GLY A 409 25.85 3.78 23.76
N SER A 410 25.95 5.04 24.22
CA SER A 410 25.12 5.53 25.32
C SER A 410 24.30 6.76 24.93
N SER A 411 23.06 6.81 25.43
CA SER A 411 22.21 8.00 25.34
C SER A 411 21.54 8.34 26.66
N ALA A 412 21.91 9.49 27.24
CA ALA A 412 21.43 9.93 28.54
C ALA A 412 19.95 10.40 28.57
N ASN A 413 19.31 10.64 27.41
CA ASN A 413 17.95 11.22 27.34
C ASN A 413 16.93 10.31 26.66
N SER A 414 17.02 10.11 25.35
CA SER A 414 16.00 9.44 24.53
C SER A 414 16.56 8.90 23.21
N GLY A 415 15.90 7.89 22.63
CA GLY A 415 16.31 7.24 21.38
C GLY A 415 17.02 5.90 21.63
N SER A 416 18.21 5.74 21.07
CA SER A 416 18.97 4.49 21.11
C SER A 416 20.36 4.61 21.73
N GLY A 417 20.79 3.59 22.47
CA GLY A 417 22.16 3.49 22.96
C GLY A 417 23.07 3.16 21.80
N PHE A 418 22.84 1.99 21.19
CA PHE A 418 23.46 1.60 19.94
C PHE A 418 22.45 1.05 18.91
N ILE A 419 22.78 1.26 17.64
CA ILE A 419 22.11 0.70 16.48
C ILE A 419 23.17 0.02 15.61
N LEU A 420 23.18 -1.30 15.60
CA LEU A 420 23.93 -2.11 14.63
C LEU A 420 22.90 -2.68 13.68
N ASN A 421 22.83 -2.16 12.45
CA ASN A 421 21.83 -2.58 11.48
C ASN A 421 22.47 -2.99 10.16
N ASN A 422 22.27 -4.25 9.77
CA ASN A 422 22.90 -4.83 8.59
C ASN A 422 24.44 -4.70 8.63
N VAL A 423 25.03 -4.94 9.81
CA VAL A 423 26.49 -4.91 10.01
C VAL A 423 27.06 -6.28 9.62
N THR A 424 28.09 -6.30 8.80
CA THR A 424 28.83 -7.52 8.45
C THR A 424 30.09 -7.61 9.29
N LEU A 425 30.24 -8.72 10.03
CA LEU A 425 31.40 -8.99 10.86
C LEU A 425 32.36 -9.95 10.14
N LYS A 426 33.67 -9.73 10.27
CA LYS A 426 34.74 -10.53 9.66
C LYS A 426 35.90 -10.72 10.64
N GLY A 427 36.87 -11.56 10.30
CA GLY A 427 38.03 -11.83 11.15
C GLY A 427 37.64 -12.59 12.44
N GLY A 428 38.31 -12.29 13.55
CA GLY A 428 38.06 -12.93 14.85
C GLY A 428 36.67 -12.62 15.44
N ILE A 429 35.98 -11.60 14.94
CA ILE A 429 34.63 -11.21 15.37
C ILE A 429 33.50 -11.72 14.46
N ALA A 430 33.78 -12.56 13.45
CA ALA A 430 32.82 -12.91 12.40
C ALA A 430 31.47 -13.47 12.91
N ARG A 431 31.44 -14.10 14.09
CA ARG A 431 30.23 -14.63 14.73
C ARG A 431 29.78 -13.85 15.98
N GLY A 432 30.50 -12.79 16.32
CA GLY A 432 30.26 -11.96 17.51
C GLY A 432 30.91 -12.46 18.81
N GLU A 433 31.55 -13.63 18.82
CA GLU A 433 32.11 -14.26 20.04
C GLU A 433 33.15 -13.36 20.73
N ASN A 434 34.00 -12.70 19.94
CA ASN A 434 35.02 -11.76 20.42
C ASN A 434 34.53 -10.31 20.48
N MET A 435 33.21 -10.10 20.61
CA MET A 435 32.61 -8.77 20.71
C MET A 435 32.07 -8.48 22.11
N THR A 436 32.36 -7.28 22.60
CA THR A 436 31.66 -6.68 23.73
C THR A 436 30.74 -5.58 23.20
N VAL A 437 29.45 -5.65 23.53
CA VAL A 437 28.48 -4.56 23.28
C VAL A 437 27.99 -3.99 24.60
N SER A 438 27.77 -2.69 24.68
CA SER A 438 27.24 -2.07 25.90
C SER A 438 26.48 -0.79 25.60
N SER A 439 25.40 -0.57 26.36
CA SER A 439 24.69 0.71 26.45
C SER A 439 24.78 1.37 27.82
N ALA A 440 25.77 1.00 28.63
CA ALA A 440 26.00 1.56 29.96
C ALA A 440 26.08 3.10 29.92
N GLY A 441 25.38 3.76 30.85
CA GLY A 441 25.23 5.22 30.88
C GLY A 441 24.02 5.75 30.11
N SER A 442 23.19 4.88 29.53
CA SER A 442 21.92 5.27 28.90
C SER A 442 20.78 5.40 29.90
N ALA A 443 19.78 6.22 29.58
CA ALA A 443 18.51 6.25 30.34
C ALA A 443 17.74 4.91 30.21
N ALA A 444 16.93 4.56 31.21
CA ALA A 444 16.20 3.28 31.22
C ALA A 444 15.21 3.09 30.06
N SER A 445 14.66 4.18 29.50
CA SER A 445 13.72 4.16 28.38
C SER A 445 14.37 3.91 27.00
N ILE A 446 15.69 3.88 26.94
CA ILE A 446 16.46 3.69 25.70
C ILE A 446 16.31 2.26 25.19
N THR A 447 16.31 2.12 23.86
CA THR A 447 16.29 0.83 23.17
C THR A 447 17.54 0.62 22.33
N ASN A 448 17.95 -0.62 22.11
CA ASN A 448 19.09 -0.96 21.27
C ASN A 448 18.65 -1.87 20.10
N THR A 449 19.40 -1.82 19.01
CA THR A 449 19.24 -2.75 17.88
C THR A 449 20.54 -3.47 17.59
N LEU A 450 20.49 -4.79 17.54
CA LEU A 450 21.60 -5.67 17.20
C LEU A 450 21.22 -6.60 16.03
N ASN A 451 21.34 -6.09 14.82
CA ASN A 451 21.03 -6.80 13.58
C ASN A 451 22.29 -7.01 12.74
N ILE A 452 22.91 -8.18 12.93
CA ILE A 452 24.10 -8.63 12.22
C ILE A 452 23.69 -9.34 10.93
N ASN A 453 24.30 -8.98 9.81
CA ASN A 453 24.09 -9.63 8.53
C ASN A 453 24.60 -11.09 8.58
N GLY A 454 23.76 -12.03 8.15
CA GLY A 454 24.02 -13.47 8.29
C GLY A 454 23.68 -14.06 9.67
N GLY A 455 23.35 -13.22 10.65
CA GLY A 455 22.94 -13.60 12.00
C GLY A 455 24.08 -13.64 13.03
N LEU A 456 23.74 -13.35 14.28
CA LEU A 456 24.67 -13.38 15.42
C LEU A 456 24.81 -14.82 15.94
N GLY A 457 26.02 -15.26 16.30
CA GLY A 457 26.21 -16.58 16.92
C GLY A 457 25.51 -16.67 18.27
N TYR A 458 24.86 -17.79 18.55
CA TYR A 458 24.07 -17.96 19.78
C TYR A 458 24.94 -17.90 21.04
N GLY A 459 26.16 -18.44 21.01
CA GLY A 459 27.09 -18.34 22.14
C GLY A 459 27.55 -16.90 22.40
N ALA A 460 27.69 -16.10 21.34
CA ALA A 460 27.97 -14.67 21.47
C ALA A 460 26.79 -13.92 22.11
N PHE A 461 25.56 -14.22 21.67
CA PHE A 461 24.35 -13.68 22.26
C PHE A 461 24.22 -14.03 23.75
N GLU A 462 24.44 -15.30 24.12
CA GLU A 462 24.38 -15.72 25.53
C GLU A 462 25.47 -15.05 26.38
N SER A 463 26.67 -14.87 25.84
CA SER A 463 27.73 -14.11 26.52
C SER A 463 27.33 -12.65 26.77
N MET A 464 26.68 -12.01 25.80
CA MET A 464 26.15 -10.64 25.94
C MET A 464 25.00 -10.56 26.95
N LYS A 465 24.11 -11.56 26.96
CA LYS A 465 23.01 -11.68 27.93
C LYS A 465 23.54 -11.80 29.36
N GLN A 466 24.60 -12.58 29.56
CA GLN A 466 25.27 -12.75 30.87
C GLN A 466 26.03 -11.48 31.31
N ALA A 467 26.65 -10.76 30.38
CA ALA A 467 27.35 -9.51 30.68
C ALA A 467 26.40 -8.40 31.16
N GLY A 468 25.12 -8.47 30.77
CA GLY A 468 24.07 -7.52 31.15
C GLY A 468 24.03 -6.29 30.24
N ILE A 469 22.91 -6.13 29.53
CA ILE A 469 22.55 -4.87 28.87
C ILE A 469 21.25 -4.40 29.51
N ASP A 470 21.33 -3.26 30.21
CA ASP A 470 20.24 -2.74 31.04
C ASP A 470 19.03 -2.27 30.20
N ASN A 471 19.24 -1.98 28.93
CA ASN A 471 18.23 -1.46 28.02
C ASN A 471 17.61 -2.56 27.15
N LYS A 472 16.33 -2.37 26.80
CA LYS A 472 15.62 -3.25 25.86
C LYS A 472 16.37 -3.33 24.53
N THR A 473 16.70 -4.54 24.11
CA THR A 473 17.53 -4.80 22.93
C THR A 473 16.81 -5.75 21.99
N THR A 474 16.56 -5.28 20.78
CA THR A 474 16.06 -6.11 19.68
C THR A 474 17.23 -6.72 18.94
N VAL A 475 17.27 -8.04 18.86
CA VAL A 475 18.26 -8.79 18.10
C VAL A 475 17.59 -9.28 16.82
N GLY A 476 18.33 -9.21 15.70
CA GLY A 476 17.88 -9.73 14.42
C GLY A 476 17.81 -11.26 14.41
N SER A 477 18.52 -11.88 13.47
CA SER A 477 18.58 -13.34 13.40
C SER A 477 19.73 -13.90 14.25
N LEU A 478 19.50 -15.06 14.87
CA LEU A 478 20.53 -15.85 15.55
C LEU A 478 20.90 -17.07 14.70
N THR A 479 22.17 -17.42 14.71
CA THR A 479 22.71 -18.66 14.15
C THR A 479 23.32 -19.50 15.28
N ALA A 480 23.37 -20.81 15.12
CA ALA A 480 24.06 -21.68 16.06
C ALA A 480 24.83 -22.77 15.30
N SER A 481 26.09 -22.96 15.68
CA SER A 481 26.87 -24.13 15.30
C SER A 481 26.36 -25.34 16.08
N GLN A 482 26.70 -26.55 15.65
CA GLN A 482 26.30 -27.76 16.35
C GLN A 482 26.83 -27.81 17.80
N ASP A 483 28.03 -27.26 18.04
CA ASP A 483 28.61 -27.17 19.39
C ASP A 483 27.82 -26.20 20.28
N GLU A 484 27.39 -25.06 19.74
CA GLU A 484 26.52 -24.12 20.48
C GLU A 484 25.13 -24.71 20.74
N LEU A 485 24.57 -25.47 19.80
CA LEU A 485 23.32 -26.19 20.01
C LEU A 485 23.45 -27.14 21.20
N LYS A 486 24.56 -27.90 21.28
CA LYS A 486 24.83 -28.83 22.39
C LYS A 486 24.98 -28.08 23.71
N GLN A 487 25.76 -27.00 23.71
CA GLN A 487 26.11 -26.27 24.92
C GLN A 487 24.95 -25.47 25.49
N TYR A 488 24.18 -24.78 24.65
CA TYR A 488 23.22 -23.77 25.09
C TYR A 488 21.76 -24.11 24.78
N MET A 489 21.50 -25.04 23.85
CA MET A 489 20.13 -25.39 23.43
C MET A 489 19.76 -26.83 23.74
N ASN A 490 20.50 -27.54 24.59
CA ASN A 490 20.26 -28.93 25.00
C ASN A 490 20.17 -29.91 23.81
N PHE A 491 20.89 -29.64 22.71
CA PHE A 491 20.90 -30.54 21.57
C PHE A 491 21.76 -31.78 21.84
N SER A 492 21.32 -32.92 21.32
CA SER A 492 22.03 -34.20 21.35
C SER A 492 21.90 -34.88 20.00
N GLU A 493 22.97 -35.53 19.54
CA GLU A 493 22.96 -36.30 18.29
C GLU A 493 22.29 -37.68 18.45
N SER A 494 22.13 -38.16 19.68
CA SER A 494 21.70 -39.53 19.98
C SER A 494 20.39 -39.64 20.77
N SER A 495 19.82 -38.51 21.19
CA SER A 495 18.60 -38.44 22.01
C SER A 495 17.72 -37.28 21.59
N ASP A 496 16.52 -37.20 22.17
CA ASP A 496 15.55 -36.15 21.89
C ASP A 496 16.13 -34.75 22.17
N TRP A 497 15.89 -33.83 21.24
CA TRP A 497 16.18 -32.40 21.37
C TRP A 497 14.88 -31.66 21.65
N ASN A 498 14.68 -31.28 22.92
CA ASN A 498 13.54 -30.50 23.37
C ASN A 498 14.02 -29.09 23.77
N PHE A 499 13.55 -28.06 23.08
CA PHE A 499 13.94 -26.68 23.35
C PHE A 499 12.73 -25.75 23.32
N ASN A 500 12.59 -24.92 24.36
CA ASN A 500 11.55 -23.91 24.43
C ASN A 500 12.12 -22.56 24.04
N GLY A 501 11.91 -22.11 22.81
CA GLY A 501 12.51 -20.87 22.35
C GLY A 501 11.86 -19.59 22.88
N ALA A 502 10.83 -19.66 23.72
CA ALA A 502 10.46 -18.54 24.60
C ALA A 502 11.66 -18.14 25.50
N SER A 503 12.61 -19.05 25.77
CA SER A 503 13.83 -18.76 26.52
C SER A 503 14.87 -17.95 25.74
N LEU A 504 14.72 -17.82 24.41
CA LEU A 504 15.61 -16.98 23.59
C LEU A 504 15.41 -15.49 23.92
N GLY A 505 14.19 -15.12 24.30
CA GLY A 505 13.85 -13.79 24.79
C GLY A 505 14.13 -13.62 26.29
N GLY A 506 13.79 -12.43 26.80
CA GLY A 506 13.75 -12.08 28.22
C GLY A 506 13.17 -10.69 28.40
N ASP A 507 13.06 -10.19 29.64
CA ASP A 507 12.44 -8.88 29.93
C ASP A 507 13.04 -7.72 29.11
N ASN A 508 14.33 -7.86 28.75
CA ASN A 508 15.10 -6.88 27.97
C ASN A 508 15.48 -7.36 26.55
N TRP A 509 15.08 -8.55 26.09
CA TRP A 509 15.55 -9.12 24.82
C TRP A 509 14.42 -9.62 23.94
N THR A 510 14.36 -9.12 22.71
CA THR A 510 13.45 -9.62 21.66
C THR A 510 14.27 -10.17 20.51
N ILE A 511 13.97 -11.40 20.06
CA ILE A 511 14.70 -12.10 18.99
C ILE A 511 13.79 -12.24 17.78
N ALA A 512 14.25 -11.86 16.58
CA ALA A 512 13.41 -11.93 15.39
C ALA A 512 13.36 -13.32 14.75
N ALA A 513 14.49 -14.04 14.69
CA ALA A 513 14.56 -15.30 13.96
C ALA A 513 15.69 -16.22 14.42
N LEU A 514 15.50 -17.53 14.22
CA LEU A 514 16.57 -18.51 14.11
C LEU A 514 16.85 -18.75 12.62
N THR A 515 18.12 -18.66 12.20
CA THR A 515 18.53 -18.85 10.81
C THR A 515 19.73 -19.79 10.71
N GLY A 516 19.82 -20.54 9.62
CA GLY A 516 21.01 -21.36 9.32
C GLY A 516 21.22 -22.53 10.29
N ILE A 517 20.17 -22.98 10.99
CA ILE A 517 20.28 -24.08 11.96
C ILE A 517 20.38 -25.39 11.20
N ASN A 518 21.49 -26.11 11.38
CA ASN A 518 21.69 -27.44 10.81
C ASN A 518 21.82 -28.45 11.96
N ALA A 519 20.78 -29.24 12.19
CA ALA A 519 20.71 -30.16 13.32
C ALA A 519 20.27 -31.55 12.86
N THR A 520 21.06 -32.57 13.21
CA THR A 520 20.76 -33.98 12.89
C THR A 520 20.89 -34.82 14.14
N THR A 521 19.80 -35.47 14.56
CA THR A 521 19.76 -36.36 15.72
C THR A 521 19.00 -37.65 15.40
N THR A 522 19.32 -38.74 16.10
CA THR A 522 18.51 -39.97 16.07
C THR A 522 17.25 -39.89 16.92
N GLY A 523 17.16 -38.92 17.85
CA GLY A 523 15.97 -38.67 18.67
C GLY A 523 14.96 -37.73 18.00
N ASN A 524 13.88 -37.40 18.70
CA ASN A 524 12.88 -36.44 18.23
C ASN A 524 13.41 -35.00 18.35
N ILE A 525 13.03 -34.12 17.43
CA ILE A 525 13.23 -32.67 17.54
C ILE A 525 11.89 -32.03 17.91
N THR A 526 11.82 -31.33 19.05
CA THR A 526 10.65 -30.57 19.49
C THR A 526 11.06 -29.16 19.90
N LEU A 527 10.71 -28.17 19.08
CA LEU A 527 10.93 -26.75 19.38
C LEU A 527 9.60 -26.10 19.74
N THR A 528 9.43 -25.64 20.99
CA THR A 528 8.20 -25.00 21.49
C THR A 528 8.38 -23.52 21.76
N GLY A 529 7.29 -22.80 22.02
CA GLY A 529 7.36 -21.38 22.42
C GLY A 529 7.98 -20.49 21.36
N MET A 530 7.83 -20.86 20.09
CA MET A 530 8.45 -20.14 18.99
C MET A 530 7.63 -18.90 18.63
N ASP A 531 7.96 -17.77 19.25
CA ASP A 531 7.60 -16.42 18.77
C ASP A 531 8.64 -15.89 17.75
N THR A 532 9.42 -16.80 17.16
CA THR A 532 10.50 -16.45 16.22
C THR A 532 10.28 -17.12 14.88
N THR A 533 10.81 -16.47 13.84
CA THR A 533 10.82 -17.04 12.50
C THR A 533 11.95 -18.08 12.39
N ILE A 534 11.69 -19.28 11.87
CA ILE A 534 12.75 -20.23 11.50
C ILE A 534 13.01 -20.08 10.01
N THR A 535 14.26 -19.79 9.64
CA THR A 535 14.65 -19.56 8.24
C THR A 535 15.91 -20.32 7.84
N ASN A 536 16.02 -20.67 6.55
CA ASN A 536 17.26 -21.20 5.95
C ASN A 536 17.89 -22.36 6.75
N SER A 537 17.07 -23.24 7.32
CA SER A 537 17.50 -24.27 8.29
C SER A 537 17.26 -25.69 7.76
N ASN A 538 18.00 -26.67 8.28
CA ASN A 538 17.84 -28.09 7.99
C ASN A 538 17.77 -28.87 9.31
N LEU A 539 16.60 -29.42 9.61
CA LEU A 539 16.35 -30.18 10.84
C LEU A 539 16.04 -31.64 10.50
N THR A 540 16.86 -32.56 10.98
CA THR A 540 16.69 -34.00 10.78
C THR A 540 16.60 -34.73 12.13
N GLY A 541 15.51 -35.43 12.37
CA GLY A 541 15.24 -36.16 13.62
C GLY A 541 14.50 -37.47 13.36
N SER A 542 14.18 -38.21 14.42
CA SER A 542 13.19 -39.29 14.38
C SER A 542 11.82 -38.74 13.98
N SER A 543 11.32 -37.74 14.72
CA SER A 543 10.22 -36.83 14.37
C SER A 543 10.69 -35.38 14.46
N VAL A 544 10.01 -34.44 13.79
CA VAL A 544 10.32 -33.00 13.85
C VAL A 544 9.05 -32.20 14.14
N SER A 545 9.00 -31.52 15.27
CA SER A 545 7.86 -30.70 15.72
C SER A 545 8.27 -29.27 16.03
N LEU A 546 7.59 -28.30 15.42
CA LEU A 546 7.77 -26.86 15.64
C LEU A 546 6.44 -26.28 16.15
N ILE A 547 6.44 -25.69 17.34
CA ILE A 547 5.24 -25.23 18.03
C ILE A 547 5.42 -23.76 18.41
N GLY A 548 4.54 -22.90 17.88
CA GLY A 548 4.49 -21.48 18.20
C GLY A 548 4.14 -21.23 19.67
N ASP A 549 4.55 -20.06 20.19
CA ASP A 549 4.13 -19.64 21.53
C ASP A 549 2.63 -19.32 21.55
N GLY A 550 1.95 -19.49 22.69
CA GLY A 550 0.50 -19.54 22.83
C GLY A 550 -0.27 -18.63 21.88
N ASN A 551 0.02 -17.32 21.92
CA ASN A 551 -0.59 -16.25 21.11
C ASN A 551 0.23 -15.78 19.90
N ALA A 552 1.42 -16.35 19.70
CA ALA A 552 2.35 -15.95 18.65
C ALA A 552 2.09 -16.66 17.32
N SER A 553 2.49 -15.98 16.24
CA SER A 553 2.52 -16.56 14.90
C SER A 553 3.83 -17.31 14.69
N LEU A 554 3.77 -18.48 14.03
CA LEU A 554 4.96 -19.24 13.66
C LEU A 554 5.23 -19.05 12.17
N THR A 555 6.42 -18.58 11.82
CA THR A 555 6.85 -18.47 10.41
C THR A 555 8.01 -19.40 10.12
N VAL A 556 7.86 -20.26 9.12
CA VAL A 556 8.91 -21.18 8.66
C VAL A 556 9.18 -20.93 7.18
N THR A 557 10.43 -20.59 6.85
CA THR A 557 10.82 -20.17 5.50
C THR A 557 12.11 -20.83 5.02
N ASN A 558 12.19 -21.21 3.74
CA ASN A 558 13.43 -21.74 3.13
C ASN A 558 14.06 -22.87 3.96
N THR A 559 13.25 -23.76 4.55
CA THR A 559 13.69 -24.72 5.57
C THR A 559 13.37 -26.13 5.14
N THR A 560 14.24 -27.09 5.47
CA THR A 560 14.03 -28.52 5.28
C THR A 560 13.78 -29.19 6.62
N LEU A 561 12.67 -29.92 6.74
CA LEU A 561 12.30 -30.69 7.92
C LEU A 561 12.19 -32.17 7.52
N ASN A 562 13.06 -33.00 8.10
CA ASN A 562 13.19 -34.41 7.74
C ASN A 562 13.01 -35.30 8.97
N ALA A 563 11.88 -36.00 9.04
CA ALA A 563 11.62 -37.04 10.03
C ALA A 563 11.98 -38.42 9.43
N THR A 564 12.97 -39.07 10.04
CA THR A 564 13.60 -40.31 9.57
C THR A 564 12.79 -41.57 9.90
N SER A 565 11.90 -41.52 10.90
CA SER A 565 11.01 -42.63 11.23
C SER A 565 9.59 -42.22 11.66
N GLY A 566 9.41 -40.97 12.11
CA GLY A 566 8.15 -40.41 12.56
C GLY A 566 7.67 -39.25 11.69
N ASN A 567 6.94 -38.31 12.31
CA ASN A 567 6.19 -37.28 11.59
C ASN A 567 6.86 -35.90 11.62
N VAL A 568 6.46 -35.05 10.67
CA VAL A 568 6.75 -33.61 10.72
C VAL A 568 5.48 -32.86 11.16
N SER A 569 5.59 -31.95 12.12
CA SER A 569 4.45 -31.18 12.63
C SER A 569 4.81 -29.72 12.86
N LEU A 570 4.03 -28.80 12.33
CA LEU A 570 4.11 -27.36 12.60
C LEU A 570 2.77 -26.92 13.17
N ASN A 571 2.77 -26.29 14.35
CA ASN A 571 1.53 -25.94 15.05
C ASN A 571 1.58 -24.55 15.69
N THR A 572 0.48 -23.80 15.65
CA THR A 572 0.23 -22.61 16.49
C THR A 572 -1.23 -22.59 16.94
N SER A 573 -1.43 -22.20 18.21
CA SER A 573 -2.73 -22.33 18.89
C SER A 573 -3.61 -21.09 18.74
N ASN A 574 -3.02 -19.89 18.72
CA ASN A 574 -3.75 -18.63 18.65
C ASN A 574 -3.14 -17.61 17.67
N GLY A 575 -2.18 -18.01 16.84
CA GLY A 575 -1.54 -17.18 15.81
C GLY A 575 -1.57 -17.81 14.41
N THR A 576 -1.09 -17.06 13.42
CA THR A 576 -1.00 -17.54 12.04
C THR A 576 0.21 -18.45 11.87
N LEU A 577 0.01 -19.63 11.27
CA LEU A 577 1.11 -20.44 10.76
C LEU A 577 1.45 -19.99 9.34
N THR A 578 2.64 -19.44 9.12
CA THR A 578 3.14 -19.09 7.78
C THR A 578 4.23 -20.05 7.34
N VAL A 579 4.03 -20.72 6.20
CA VAL A 579 4.99 -21.68 5.63
C VAL A 579 5.35 -21.27 4.21
N ARG A 580 6.65 -21.08 3.93
CA ARG A 580 7.12 -20.62 2.63
C ARG A 580 8.40 -21.28 2.16
N ASN A 581 8.42 -21.84 0.93
CA ASN A 581 9.61 -22.49 0.37
C ASN A 581 10.17 -23.60 1.31
N VAL A 582 9.30 -24.53 1.73
CA VAL A 582 9.66 -25.54 2.73
C VAL A 582 9.65 -26.92 2.10
N ASN A 583 10.65 -27.74 2.45
CA ASN A 583 10.71 -29.16 2.11
C ASN A 583 10.39 -30.00 3.36
N LEU A 584 9.46 -30.92 3.22
CA LEU A 584 8.96 -31.80 4.28
C LEU A 584 9.21 -33.26 3.85
N SER A 585 9.74 -34.07 4.76
CA SER A 585 9.94 -35.51 4.56
C SER A 585 9.53 -36.23 5.84
N SER A 586 8.49 -37.06 5.76
CA SER A 586 7.93 -37.77 6.91
C SER A 586 7.90 -39.28 6.65
N ALA A 587 8.89 -40.01 7.16
CA ALA A 587 8.93 -41.47 7.04
C ALA A 587 7.84 -42.16 7.88
N GLY A 588 7.33 -41.49 8.92
CA GLY A 588 6.19 -41.94 9.74
C GLY A 588 4.84 -41.80 9.04
N GLY A 589 4.82 -41.16 7.86
CA GLY A 589 3.68 -41.17 6.94
C GLY A 589 2.85 -39.89 6.91
N GLU A 590 3.09 -38.90 7.78
CA GLU A 590 2.30 -37.66 7.81
C GLU A 590 3.13 -36.40 8.10
N SER A 591 2.86 -35.32 7.36
CA SER A 591 3.34 -33.96 7.66
C SER A 591 2.14 -33.08 7.99
N THR A 592 2.05 -32.55 9.21
CA THR A 592 0.91 -31.74 9.66
C THR A 592 1.27 -30.26 9.81
N LEU A 593 0.50 -29.37 9.17
CA LEU A 593 0.58 -27.92 9.30
C LEU A 593 -0.72 -27.42 9.93
N SER A 594 -0.69 -26.95 11.17
CA SER A 594 -1.89 -26.50 11.89
C SER A 594 -1.74 -25.08 12.43
N GLY A 595 -2.73 -24.23 12.21
CA GLY A 595 -2.72 -22.87 12.72
C GLY A 595 -4.13 -22.38 13.03
N THR A 596 -4.29 -21.76 14.19
CA THR A 596 -5.57 -21.19 14.63
C THR A 596 -5.36 -19.73 14.98
N SER A 597 -6.01 -18.82 14.25
CA SER A 597 -6.00 -17.38 14.55
C SER A 597 -7.20 -17.01 15.41
N LEU A 598 -6.95 -16.48 16.62
CA LEU A 598 -8.00 -16.17 17.61
C LEU A 598 -8.93 -15.03 17.18
N GLU A 599 -8.40 -14.03 16.49
CA GLU A 599 -9.13 -12.87 16.01
C GLU A 599 -8.52 -12.42 14.69
N ASN A 600 -9.36 -12.27 13.66
CA ASN A 600 -9.07 -11.51 12.44
C ASN A 600 -7.69 -11.79 11.83
N GLY A 601 -7.60 -12.80 10.97
CA GLY A 601 -6.35 -13.11 10.29
C GLY A 601 -6.42 -14.34 9.42
N THR A 602 -5.38 -15.16 9.49
CA THR A 602 -5.29 -16.41 8.74
C THR A 602 -4.90 -17.56 9.67
N GLY A 603 -5.59 -18.70 9.59
CA GLY A 603 -5.16 -19.89 10.33
C GLY A 603 -3.81 -20.40 9.82
N VAL A 604 -3.77 -20.85 8.56
CA VAL A 604 -2.53 -21.25 7.86
C VAL A 604 -2.35 -20.47 6.56
N LYS A 605 -1.17 -19.87 6.38
CA LYS A 605 -0.74 -19.22 5.15
C LYS A 605 0.36 -20.02 4.46
N LEU A 606 0.11 -20.47 3.25
CA LEU A 606 1.07 -21.17 2.41
C LEU A 606 1.53 -20.26 1.26
N ALA A 607 2.84 -20.19 1.03
CA ALA A 607 3.40 -19.37 -0.05
C ALA A 607 4.61 -20.03 -0.72
N GLY A 608 4.86 -19.72 -1.99
CA GLY A 608 5.98 -20.31 -2.73
C GLY A 608 5.86 -21.82 -2.87
N ASN A 609 6.98 -22.54 -2.77
CA ASN A 609 7.01 -23.99 -2.95
C ASN A 609 6.90 -24.75 -1.62
N ILE A 610 5.90 -25.63 -1.48
CA ILE A 610 5.76 -26.58 -0.37
C ILE A 610 5.96 -27.98 -0.95
N ASN A 611 7.11 -28.59 -0.73
CA ASN A 611 7.44 -29.91 -1.28
C ASN A 611 7.40 -30.96 -0.17
N VAL A 612 6.66 -32.04 -0.40
CA VAL A 612 6.56 -33.18 0.51
C VAL A 612 7.10 -34.39 -0.23
N THR A 613 8.27 -34.88 0.18
CA THR A 613 9.01 -35.95 -0.52
C THR A 613 8.71 -37.34 0.03
N GLN A 614 8.19 -37.44 1.26
CA GLN A 614 7.77 -38.68 1.92
C GLN A 614 6.54 -38.40 2.81
N GLY A 615 5.59 -39.32 2.83
CA GLY A 615 4.35 -39.23 3.61
C GLY A 615 3.29 -38.32 2.99
N ASN A 616 2.15 -38.24 3.68
CA ASN A 616 1.02 -37.36 3.38
C ASN A 616 1.29 -35.91 3.83
N LEU A 617 0.45 -34.98 3.37
CA LEU A 617 0.39 -33.61 3.89
C LEU A 617 -1.00 -33.30 4.40
N THR A 618 -1.09 -32.88 5.66
CA THR A 618 -2.34 -32.40 6.28
C THR A 618 -2.20 -30.95 6.70
N VAL A 619 -3.08 -30.08 6.22
CA VAL A 619 -3.10 -28.64 6.52
C VAL A 619 -4.43 -28.28 7.20
N ASN A 620 -4.39 -27.80 8.44
CA ASN A 620 -5.57 -27.41 9.21
C ASN A 620 -5.48 -25.93 9.59
N GLY A 621 -6.28 -25.08 8.96
CA GLY A 621 -6.33 -23.66 9.24
C GLY A 621 -7.67 -23.25 9.81
N THR A 622 -7.67 -22.67 11.01
CA THR A 622 -8.88 -22.16 11.66
C THR A 622 -8.74 -20.66 11.95
N VAL A 623 -9.82 -19.91 11.76
CA VAL A 623 -9.87 -18.49 12.11
C VAL A 623 -11.23 -18.13 12.72
N ASN A 624 -11.21 -17.20 13.67
CA ASN A 624 -12.40 -16.53 14.19
C ASN A 624 -12.41 -15.07 13.73
N ARG A 625 -13.56 -14.56 13.27
CA ARG A 625 -13.71 -13.17 12.82
C ARG A 625 -14.51 -12.34 13.82
N THR A 626 -14.00 -11.15 14.12
CA THR A 626 -14.67 -10.08 14.86
C THR A 626 -14.59 -8.77 14.05
N GLY A 627 -15.70 -8.11 13.76
CA GLY A 627 -15.67 -6.86 12.96
C GLY A 627 -15.39 -7.05 11.47
N GLU A 628 -14.82 -6.04 10.82
CA GLU A 628 -14.80 -5.88 9.35
C GLU A 628 -13.41 -6.14 8.72
N THR A 629 -12.84 -7.34 8.91
CA THR A 629 -11.56 -7.71 8.30
C THR A 629 -11.68 -8.98 7.45
N ASN A 630 -10.88 -9.07 6.40
CA ASN A 630 -10.79 -10.29 5.60
C ASN A 630 -10.16 -11.41 6.43
N VAL A 631 -10.74 -12.61 6.37
CA VAL A 631 -10.25 -13.76 7.13
C VAL A 631 -10.17 -15.01 6.26
N TRP A 632 -9.19 -15.84 6.56
CA TRP A 632 -8.97 -17.12 5.90
C TRP A 632 -8.73 -18.24 6.90
N GLY A 633 -9.43 -19.36 6.76
CA GLY A 633 -9.01 -20.59 7.43
C GLY A 633 -7.63 -20.99 6.90
N ILE A 634 -7.54 -21.20 5.58
CA ILE A 634 -6.29 -21.41 4.84
C ILE A 634 -6.20 -20.41 3.68
N ASP A 635 -5.09 -19.67 3.62
CA ASP A 635 -4.70 -18.84 2.46
C ASP A 635 -3.54 -19.54 1.72
N ALA A 636 -3.83 -20.08 0.54
CA ALA A 636 -2.85 -20.74 -0.33
C ALA A 636 -2.88 -20.14 -1.74
N ARG A 637 -3.25 -18.85 -1.86
CA ARG A 637 -3.18 -18.12 -3.12
C ARG A 637 -1.73 -18.10 -3.62
N ASP A 638 -1.55 -18.45 -4.89
CA ASP A 638 -0.25 -18.50 -5.57
C ASP A 638 0.78 -19.50 -5.01
N ALA A 639 0.39 -20.42 -4.12
CA ALA A 639 1.28 -21.47 -3.61
C ALA A 639 1.41 -22.64 -4.60
N THR A 640 2.60 -23.24 -4.67
CA THR A 640 2.85 -24.53 -5.34
C THR A 640 3.03 -25.62 -4.30
N ILE A 641 2.05 -26.53 -4.22
CA ILE A 641 2.04 -27.64 -3.26
C ILE A 641 2.33 -28.93 -4.04
N ASN A 642 3.51 -29.49 -3.81
CA ASN A 642 3.98 -30.74 -4.42
C ASN A 642 4.05 -31.85 -3.38
N VAL A 643 3.14 -32.80 -3.45
CA VAL A 643 3.15 -34.04 -2.66
C VAL A 643 3.57 -35.18 -3.59
N SER A 644 4.88 -35.42 -3.68
CA SER A 644 5.48 -36.28 -4.70
C SER A 644 5.66 -37.75 -4.30
N ALA A 645 5.43 -38.07 -3.03
CA ALA A 645 5.49 -39.44 -2.54
C ALA A 645 4.40 -40.32 -3.20
N SER A 646 4.77 -41.54 -3.61
CA SER A 646 3.84 -42.46 -4.27
C SER A 646 2.68 -42.83 -3.34
N GLY A 647 1.45 -42.64 -3.81
CA GLY A 647 0.23 -42.91 -3.03
C GLY A 647 -0.07 -41.91 -1.91
N ALA A 648 0.72 -40.84 -1.77
CA ALA A 648 0.50 -39.85 -0.72
C ALA A 648 -0.73 -38.97 -1.00
N VAL A 649 -1.39 -38.59 0.09
CA VAL A 649 -2.63 -37.82 0.11
C VAL A 649 -2.38 -36.41 0.63
N LEU A 650 -2.96 -35.43 -0.05
CA LEU A 650 -3.04 -34.02 0.38
C LEU A 650 -4.38 -33.77 1.08
N ASN A 651 -4.38 -33.52 2.38
CA ASN A 651 -5.57 -33.11 3.14
C ASN A 651 -5.46 -31.61 3.48
N MET A 652 -6.46 -30.81 3.10
CA MET A 652 -6.54 -29.40 3.46
C MET A 652 -7.90 -29.09 4.07
N THR A 653 -7.93 -28.57 5.30
CA THR A 653 -9.14 -28.21 6.03
C THR A 653 -9.05 -26.77 6.51
N GLY A 654 -9.77 -25.88 5.83
CA GLY A 654 -9.89 -24.47 6.18
C GLY A 654 -11.25 -24.15 6.82
N LYS A 655 -11.25 -23.53 8.00
CA LYS A 655 -12.46 -23.26 8.78
C LYS A 655 -12.51 -21.83 9.31
N VAL A 656 -13.60 -21.13 9.02
CA VAL A 656 -14.02 -19.93 9.76
C VAL A 656 -14.98 -20.38 10.86
N ALA A 657 -14.49 -20.50 12.09
CA ALA A 657 -15.19 -21.21 13.17
C ALA A 657 -16.23 -20.35 13.90
N SER A 658 -16.02 -19.04 13.97
CA SER A 658 -17.01 -18.06 14.42
C SER A 658 -16.95 -16.84 13.53
N ASP A 659 -18.12 -16.30 13.19
CA ASP A 659 -18.24 -15.08 12.43
C ASP A 659 -19.34 -14.18 13.02
N SER A 660 -18.92 -13.12 13.70
CA SER A 660 -19.79 -12.08 14.26
C SER A 660 -19.68 -10.73 13.54
N GLY A 661 -18.97 -10.67 12.41
CA GLY A 661 -18.71 -9.40 11.73
C GLY A 661 -19.82 -9.02 10.76
N ASN A 662 -20.12 -7.72 10.66
CA ASN A 662 -21.12 -7.18 9.74
C ASN A 662 -20.41 -6.37 8.64
N GLY A 663 -20.14 -6.93 7.46
CA GLY A 663 -19.50 -6.18 6.37
C GLY A 663 -19.10 -6.99 5.12
N SER A 664 -18.87 -6.27 4.01
CA SER A 664 -18.48 -6.76 2.66
C SER A 664 -17.03 -7.26 2.55
N VAL A 665 -16.58 -8.08 3.49
CA VAL A 665 -15.19 -8.57 3.55
C VAL A 665 -15.10 -10.02 3.09
N SER A 666 -13.95 -10.41 2.56
CA SER A 666 -13.68 -11.78 2.13
C SER A 666 -13.58 -12.69 3.36
N VAL A 667 -14.59 -13.55 3.53
CA VAL A 667 -14.62 -14.62 4.53
C VAL A 667 -14.50 -15.93 3.79
N VAL A 668 -13.35 -16.62 3.93
CA VAL A 668 -13.08 -17.83 3.15
C VAL A 668 -12.54 -18.95 4.05
N GLY A 669 -13.17 -20.13 3.99
CA GLY A 669 -12.64 -21.32 4.65
C GLY A 669 -11.29 -21.73 4.05
N LEU A 670 -11.27 -22.10 2.76
CA LEU A 670 -10.08 -22.53 2.02
C LEU A 670 -9.92 -21.74 0.71
N ASP A 671 -8.86 -20.95 0.57
CA ASP A 671 -8.59 -20.12 -0.62
C ASP A 671 -7.41 -20.66 -1.46
N LEU A 672 -7.74 -21.08 -2.67
CA LEU A 672 -6.85 -21.58 -3.72
C LEU A 672 -7.07 -20.82 -5.05
N SER A 673 -7.61 -19.60 -5.00
CA SER A 673 -8.10 -18.84 -6.17
C SER A 673 -7.02 -18.21 -7.07
N GLY A 674 -5.81 -17.98 -6.54
CA GLY A 674 -4.68 -17.40 -7.28
C GLY A 674 -4.05 -18.34 -8.33
N ASN A 675 -2.80 -18.08 -8.71
CA ASN A 675 -2.00 -18.95 -9.58
C ASN A 675 -1.48 -20.21 -8.87
N SER A 676 -2.26 -20.76 -7.95
CA SER A 676 -1.87 -21.93 -7.18
C SER A 676 -1.68 -23.17 -8.06
N VAL A 677 -0.82 -24.09 -7.62
CA VAL A 677 -0.54 -25.38 -8.26
C VAL A 677 -0.67 -26.47 -7.21
N LEU A 678 -1.48 -27.49 -7.50
CA LEU A 678 -1.60 -28.67 -6.66
C LEU A 678 -1.13 -29.89 -7.45
N ASN A 679 -0.09 -30.54 -6.95
CA ASN A 679 0.45 -31.76 -7.52
C ASN A 679 0.46 -32.83 -6.43
N ALA A 680 -0.42 -33.81 -6.54
CA ALA A 680 -0.55 -34.92 -5.59
C ALA A 680 -1.10 -36.17 -6.30
N HIS A 681 -1.04 -37.33 -5.63
CA HIS A 681 -1.75 -38.51 -6.11
C HIS A 681 -3.25 -38.41 -5.81
N THR A 682 -3.60 -38.04 -4.58
CA THR A 682 -4.97 -37.81 -4.14
C THR A 682 -5.04 -36.54 -3.28
N ALA A 683 -6.14 -35.78 -3.34
CA ALA A 683 -6.37 -34.61 -2.51
C ALA A 683 -7.79 -34.55 -1.94
N ASN A 684 -7.90 -34.21 -0.65
CA ASN A 684 -9.14 -33.95 0.08
C ASN A 684 -9.16 -32.48 0.53
N LEU A 685 -10.00 -31.66 -0.09
CA LEU A 685 -10.09 -30.23 0.17
C LEU A 685 -11.41 -29.89 0.86
N ASN A 686 -11.33 -29.44 2.11
CA ASN A 686 -12.47 -29.11 2.96
C ASN A 686 -12.41 -27.63 3.34
N GLY A 687 -13.46 -26.88 3.04
CA GLY A 687 -13.55 -25.45 3.34
C GLY A 687 -14.89 -25.10 3.95
N THR A 688 -14.92 -24.50 5.14
CA THR A 688 -16.18 -24.19 5.85
C THR A 688 -16.20 -22.77 6.41
N SER A 689 -17.38 -22.16 6.40
CA SER A 689 -17.68 -20.90 7.09
C SER A 689 -19.04 -20.99 7.79
N VAL A 690 -19.16 -20.48 9.02
CA VAL A 690 -20.37 -20.68 9.83
C VAL A 690 -21.55 -19.79 9.46
N THR A 691 -21.31 -18.61 8.85
CA THR A 691 -22.37 -17.62 8.58
C THR A 691 -22.48 -17.35 7.07
N ASN A 692 -21.50 -16.62 6.50
CA ASN A 692 -21.51 -16.11 5.13
C ASN A 692 -20.14 -16.31 4.44
N GLY A 693 -20.04 -15.92 3.17
CA GLY A 693 -18.78 -15.95 2.40
C GLY A 693 -18.58 -17.24 1.61
N TYR A 694 -17.35 -17.75 1.57
CA TYR A 694 -16.99 -18.94 0.81
C TYR A 694 -16.53 -20.09 1.70
N GLY A 695 -17.02 -21.30 1.40
CA GLY A 695 -16.47 -22.53 1.96
C GLY A 695 -15.07 -22.74 1.40
N PHE A 696 -14.97 -22.91 0.09
CA PHE A 696 -13.71 -22.90 -0.64
C PHE A 696 -13.76 -22.12 -1.96
N LEU A 697 -12.59 -21.66 -2.40
CA LEU A 697 -12.34 -21.06 -3.70
C LEU A 697 -11.24 -21.84 -4.42
N LEU A 698 -11.57 -22.67 -5.41
CA LEU A 698 -10.60 -23.52 -6.12
C LEU A 698 -10.31 -22.97 -7.53
N ASN A 699 -9.09 -22.52 -7.80
CA ASN A 699 -8.63 -22.16 -9.14
C ASN A 699 -7.19 -22.67 -9.42
N SER A 700 -6.80 -23.74 -8.74
CA SER A 700 -5.46 -24.31 -8.88
C SER A 700 -5.25 -25.00 -10.22
N ALA A 701 -4.02 -24.95 -10.73
CA ALA A 701 -3.60 -25.89 -11.76
C ALA A 701 -3.38 -27.26 -11.11
N LEU A 702 -4.21 -28.24 -11.47
CA LEU A 702 -4.13 -29.61 -10.97
C LEU A 702 -3.10 -30.41 -11.79
N GLN A 703 -2.22 -31.13 -11.10
CA GLN A 703 -1.15 -31.94 -11.70
C GLN A 703 -1.06 -33.32 -11.04
N GLY A 704 -0.22 -34.19 -11.60
CA GLY A 704 0.00 -35.54 -11.06
C GLY A 704 -1.26 -36.40 -11.17
N GLY A 705 -1.61 -37.09 -10.09
CA GLY A 705 -2.81 -37.93 -10.02
C GLY A 705 -4.12 -37.13 -9.96
N LEU A 706 -4.07 -35.83 -9.65
CA LEU A 706 -5.27 -34.97 -9.55
C LEU A 706 -5.95 -34.67 -10.90
N THR A 707 -5.29 -35.00 -12.01
CA THR A 707 -5.90 -34.95 -13.35
C THR A 707 -6.67 -36.24 -13.69
N ALA A 708 -6.45 -37.32 -12.93
CA ALA A 708 -7.15 -38.58 -13.08
C ALA A 708 -8.49 -38.59 -12.33
N ASN A 709 -9.40 -39.44 -12.78
CA ASN A 709 -10.73 -39.62 -12.17
C ASN A 709 -10.62 -40.13 -10.72
N GLY A 710 -11.39 -39.51 -9.81
CA GLY A 710 -11.55 -39.97 -8.42
C GLY A 710 -10.46 -39.52 -7.44
N SER A 711 -9.43 -38.84 -7.91
CA SER A 711 -8.29 -38.41 -7.09
C SER A 711 -8.51 -37.11 -6.31
N LEU A 712 -9.61 -36.38 -6.54
CA LEU A 712 -9.90 -35.10 -5.89
C LEU A 712 -11.27 -35.12 -5.23
N SER A 713 -11.30 -34.90 -3.92
CA SER A 713 -12.49 -34.75 -3.09
C SER A 713 -12.63 -33.31 -2.61
N LEU A 714 -13.84 -32.75 -2.72
CA LEU A 714 -14.19 -31.38 -2.30
C LEU A 714 -15.37 -31.42 -1.32
N SER A 715 -15.33 -30.62 -0.26
CA SER A 715 -16.44 -30.52 0.67
C SER A 715 -16.51 -29.15 1.35
N SER A 716 -17.73 -28.66 1.55
CA SER A 716 -18.06 -27.54 2.43
C SER A 716 -19.13 -27.90 3.45
N LYS A 717 -19.31 -29.20 3.71
CA LYS A 717 -20.31 -29.72 4.64
C LYS A 717 -20.10 -29.14 6.04
N GLY A 718 -21.18 -28.57 6.60
CA GLY A 718 -21.15 -27.85 7.89
C GLY A 718 -21.10 -26.32 7.75
N SER A 719 -21.06 -25.79 6.53
CA SER A 719 -21.16 -24.35 6.29
C SER A 719 -22.56 -23.79 6.53
N GLY A 720 -22.63 -22.49 6.82
CA GLY A 720 -23.88 -21.74 6.99
C GLY A 720 -24.68 -21.61 5.69
N LYS A 721 -25.98 -21.26 5.82
CA LYS A 721 -26.91 -21.12 4.68
C LYS A 721 -26.53 -19.99 3.69
N GLY A 722 -25.73 -19.02 4.13
CA GLY A 722 -25.22 -17.90 3.33
C GLY A 722 -23.86 -18.15 2.68
N VAL A 723 -23.33 -19.38 2.77
CA VAL A 723 -22.01 -19.74 2.24
C VAL A 723 -22.12 -20.32 0.84
N SER A 724 -21.23 -19.89 -0.05
CA SER A 724 -21.09 -20.40 -1.42
C SER A 724 -19.74 -21.09 -1.63
N ASN A 725 -19.56 -21.79 -2.74
CA ASN A 725 -18.25 -22.29 -3.18
C ASN A 725 -17.94 -21.85 -4.61
N GLN A 726 -16.66 -21.88 -5.00
CA GLN A 726 -16.25 -21.56 -6.36
C GLN A 726 -15.24 -22.57 -6.93
N ILE A 727 -15.43 -22.92 -8.21
CA ILE A 727 -14.47 -23.65 -9.05
C ILE A 727 -14.16 -22.78 -10.27
N GLY A 728 -12.89 -22.40 -10.44
CA GLY A 728 -12.38 -21.53 -11.49
C GLY A 728 -11.91 -22.28 -12.75
N SER A 729 -11.51 -21.52 -13.77
CA SER A 729 -11.20 -22.04 -15.12
C SER A 729 -9.94 -22.86 -15.25
N ARG A 730 -9.05 -22.84 -14.26
CA ARG A 730 -7.82 -23.65 -14.27
C ARG A 730 -8.07 -25.11 -13.89
N VAL A 731 -9.27 -25.44 -13.42
CA VAL A 731 -9.73 -26.81 -13.21
C VAL A 731 -10.36 -27.32 -14.51
N SER A 732 -9.81 -28.41 -15.05
CA SER A 732 -10.27 -28.95 -16.34
C SER A 732 -11.73 -29.45 -16.28
N ALA A 733 -12.43 -29.36 -17.41
CA ALA A 733 -13.79 -29.85 -17.56
C ALA A 733 -13.91 -31.36 -17.26
N ASP A 734 -12.87 -32.16 -17.57
CA ASP A 734 -12.85 -33.59 -17.27
C ASP A 734 -12.84 -33.86 -15.77
N VAL A 735 -12.05 -33.10 -14.99
CA VAL A 735 -12.06 -33.21 -13.52
C VAL A 735 -13.44 -32.87 -12.96
N VAL A 736 -14.06 -31.78 -13.44
CA VAL A 736 -15.42 -31.39 -13.02
C VAL A 736 -16.45 -32.47 -13.37
N LYS A 737 -16.37 -33.04 -14.58
CA LYS A 737 -17.22 -34.17 -15.02
C LYS A 737 -17.14 -35.34 -14.03
N HIS A 738 -15.93 -35.73 -13.67
CA HIS A 738 -15.71 -36.85 -12.74
C HIS A 738 -16.31 -36.57 -11.35
N MET A 739 -16.17 -35.34 -10.83
CA MET A 739 -16.79 -34.96 -9.55
C MET A 739 -18.32 -35.10 -9.59
N ILE A 740 -18.94 -34.70 -10.70
CA ILE A 740 -20.38 -34.85 -10.91
C ILE A 740 -20.77 -36.34 -10.96
N GLU A 741 -20.01 -37.17 -11.69
CA GLU A 741 -20.27 -38.61 -11.81
C GLU A 741 -20.16 -39.37 -10.49
N GLN A 742 -19.33 -38.89 -9.56
CA GLN A 742 -19.18 -39.47 -8.22
C GLN A 742 -20.22 -38.95 -7.21
N ASN A 743 -21.19 -38.14 -7.63
CA ASN A 743 -22.21 -37.53 -6.76
C ASN A 743 -21.61 -36.81 -5.53
N VAL A 744 -20.49 -36.09 -5.71
CA VAL A 744 -19.86 -35.35 -4.61
C VAL A 744 -20.82 -34.27 -4.11
N SER A 745 -21.39 -34.47 -2.92
CA SER A 745 -22.19 -33.45 -2.23
C SER A 745 -21.25 -32.41 -1.65
N ILE A 746 -21.16 -31.24 -2.29
CA ILE A 746 -20.31 -30.14 -1.81
C ILE A 746 -20.93 -29.47 -0.57
N GLY A 747 -22.22 -29.65 -0.30
CA GLY A 747 -22.90 -29.23 0.93
C GLY A 747 -23.54 -27.84 0.82
N SER A 748 -22.80 -26.85 0.33
CA SER A 748 -23.30 -25.52 -0.04
C SER A 748 -23.27 -25.31 -1.55
N TYR A 749 -24.23 -24.53 -2.07
CA TYR A 749 -24.33 -24.24 -3.50
C TYR A 749 -23.05 -23.59 -4.04
N THR A 750 -22.59 -24.06 -5.18
CA THR A 750 -21.39 -23.50 -5.84
C THR A 750 -21.83 -22.44 -6.85
N ASP A 751 -21.57 -21.17 -6.57
CA ASP A 751 -21.80 -20.10 -7.54
C ASP A 751 -20.60 -20.01 -8.49
N THR A 752 -20.82 -20.33 -9.76
CA THR A 752 -19.80 -20.17 -10.80
C THR A 752 -19.82 -18.75 -11.34
N THR A 753 -19.84 -17.73 -10.47
CA THR A 753 -19.88 -16.30 -10.86
C THR A 753 -18.69 -15.89 -11.72
N ILE A 754 -17.60 -16.67 -11.75
CA ILE A 754 -16.40 -16.35 -12.54
C ILE A 754 -15.83 -17.63 -13.19
N THR A 755 -15.88 -17.69 -14.53
CA THR A 755 -14.92 -18.33 -15.49
C THR A 755 -15.12 -19.71 -16.13
N ASN A 756 -16.12 -20.53 -15.82
CA ASN A 756 -16.39 -21.72 -16.65
C ASN A 756 -17.75 -21.61 -17.37
N LEU A 757 -17.72 -21.18 -18.63
CA LEU A 757 -18.83 -21.37 -19.57
C LEU A 757 -18.57 -22.67 -20.33
N TYR A 758 -19.30 -23.73 -19.99
CA TYR A 758 -19.23 -24.99 -20.71
C TYR A 758 -20.02 -24.90 -22.01
N ASN A 759 -19.49 -25.48 -23.08
CA ASN A 759 -20.10 -25.43 -24.41
C ASN A 759 -20.87 -26.71 -24.75
N GLN A 760 -21.43 -26.77 -25.96
CA GLN A 760 -22.16 -27.93 -26.47
C GLN A 760 -21.35 -29.24 -26.40
N ALA A 761 -20.05 -29.21 -26.67
CA ALA A 761 -19.21 -30.41 -26.63
C ALA A 761 -19.10 -30.95 -25.19
N ASN A 762 -18.87 -30.07 -24.20
CA ASN A 762 -18.85 -30.47 -22.80
C ASN A 762 -20.21 -31.03 -22.36
N PHE A 763 -21.29 -30.32 -22.68
CA PHE A 763 -22.64 -30.76 -22.33
C PHE A 763 -22.94 -32.16 -22.89
N THR A 764 -22.58 -32.40 -24.15
CA THR A 764 -22.78 -33.69 -24.83
C THR A 764 -21.94 -34.81 -24.19
N GLN A 765 -20.72 -34.51 -23.73
CA GLN A 765 -19.87 -35.48 -23.02
C GLN A 765 -20.38 -35.84 -21.62
N TRP A 766 -21.16 -34.95 -20.98
CA TRP A 766 -21.60 -35.11 -19.59
C TRP A 766 -22.96 -35.79 -19.45
N ILE A 767 -23.66 -35.97 -20.57
CA ILE A 767 -24.94 -36.68 -20.66
C ILE A 767 -24.72 -38.04 -21.35
N ALA A 768 -25.39 -39.09 -20.86
CA ALA A 768 -25.40 -40.38 -21.55
C ALA A 768 -26.38 -40.31 -22.73
N ALA A 769 -25.92 -40.55 -23.95
CA ALA A 769 -26.74 -40.49 -25.16
C ALA A 769 -27.88 -41.53 -25.10
N GLY A 770 -29.11 -41.06 -24.94
CA GLY A 770 -30.33 -41.86 -25.02
C GLY A 770 -31.37 -41.17 -25.89
N ASN A 771 -31.88 -41.87 -26.91
CA ASN A 771 -32.84 -41.35 -27.89
C ASN A 771 -34.27 -41.30 -27.34
N GLY A 772 -34.48 -40.59 -26.23
CA GLY A 772 -35.79 -40.50 -25.56
C GLY A 772 -35.87 -39.29 -24.63
N ASN A 773 -35.76 -39.51 -23.32
CA ASN A 773 -35.78 -38.45 -22.30
C ASN A 773 -34.36 -38.05 -21.88
N LEU A 774 -34.16 -36.76 -21.55
CA LEU A 774 -32.95 -36.26 -20.92
C LEU A 774 -33.20 -36.07 -19.42
N THR A 775 -32.49 -36.81 -18.58
CA THR A 775 -32.52 -36.61 -17.12
C THR A 775 -31.10 -36.60 -16.59
N LYS A 776 -30.69 -35.50 -15.94
CA LYS A 776 -29.35 -35.36 -15.39
C LYS A 776 -29.37 -34.48 -14.14
N ASP A 777 -28.92 -35.07 -13.03
CA ASP A 777 -28.62 -34.34 -11.80
C ASP A 777 -27.14 -33.95 -11.82
N PHE A 778 -26.85 -32.65 -11.86
CA PHE A 778 -25.51 -32.11 -11.69
C PHE A 778 -25.19 -31.81 -10.22
N GLY A 779 -26.03 -32.22 -9.28
CA GLY A 779 -25.87 -32.03 -7.84
C GLY A 779 -26.05 -30.57 -7.42
N ASP A 780 -25.24 -30.14 -6.46
CA ASP A 780 -25.23 -28.74 -5.97
C ASP A 780 -24.24 -27.85 -6.73
N PHE A 781 -23.77 -28.33 -7.89
CA PHE A 781 -22.87 -27.59 -8.76
C PHE A 781 -23.70 -26.61 -9.58
N GLY A 782 -23.49 -25.29 -9.43
CA GLY A 782 -24.20 -24.28 -10.22
C GLY A 782 -23.66 -24.12 -11.64
N LEU A 783 -23.60 -25.20 -12.43
CA LEU A 783 -22.91 -25.21 -13.72
C LEU A 783 -23.56 -24.26 -14.73
N LYS A 784 -22.75 -23.46 -15.44
CA LYS A 784 -23.22 -22.53 -16.46
C LYS A 784 -22.83 -23.01 -17.84
N PHE A 785 -23.81 -23.25 -18.69
CA PHE A 785 -23.60 -23.63 -20.08
C PHE A 785 -23.97 -22.50 -21.04
N SER A 786 -23.31 -22.46 -22.20
CA SER A 786 -23.57 -21.47 -23.24
C SER A 786 -23.62 -22.11 -24.62
N GLY A 787 -24.56 -21.65 -25.46
CA GLY A 787 -24.70 -22.14 -26.83
C GLY A 787 -25.23 -23.58 -26.91
N ILE A 788 -26.04 -24.02 -25.94
CA ILE A 788 -26.54 -25.39 -25.88
C ILE A 788 -27.81 -25.52 -26.68
N ASN A 789 -27.90 -26.55 -27.52
CA ASN A 789 -29.11 -26.94 -28.24
C ASN A 789 -29.52 -28.35 -27.80
N ILE A 790 -30.68 -28.46 -27.16
CA ILE A 790 -31.23 -29.73 -26.65
C ILE A 790 -32.58 -29.98 -27.31
N THR A 791 -32.74 -31.18 -27.85
CA THR A 791 -34.04 -31.71 -28.29
C THR A 791 -34.21 -33.11 -27.69
N ALA A 792 -35.20 -33.30 -26.81
CA ALA A 792 -35.49 -34.57 -26.15
C ALA A 792 -37.00 -34.71 -25.89
N GLY A 793 -37.50 -35.90 -25.52
CA GLY A 793 -38.91 -36.13 -25.16
C GLY A 793 -39.31 -35.32 -23.91
N ASN A 794 -38.75 -35.67 -22.76
CA ASN A 794 -38.75 -34.87 -21.54
C ASN A 794 -37.33 -34.34 -21.25
N ILE A 795 -37.21 -33.18 -20.60
CA ILE A 795 -35.94 -32.62 -20.11
C ILE A 795 -36.07 -32.40 -18.60
N ASN A 796 -35.25 -33.07 -17.79
CA ASN A 796 -35.21 -32.93 -16.33
C ASN A 796 -33.77 -32.70 -15.87
N LEU A 797 -33.44 -31.47 -15.48
CA LEU A 797 -32.08 -31.08 -15.12
C LEU A 797 -32.03 -30.49 -13.71
N THR A 798 -30.98 -30.80 -12.96
CA THR A 798 -30.73 -30.22 -11.63
C THR A 798 -29.33 -29.64 -11.57
N GLY A 799 -29.14 -28.47 -10.95
CA GLY A 799 -27.81 -27.85 -10.81
C GLY A 799 -27.23 -27.29 -12.11
N THR A 800 -28.03 -26.57 -12.89
CA THR A 800 -27.57 -26.02 -14.18
C THR A 800 -28.22 -24.68 -14.52
N SER A 801 -27.50 -23.86 -15.26
CA SER A 801 -27.95 -22.59 -15.82
C SER A 801 -27.51 -22.51 -17.28
N PHE A 802 -28.23 -21.72 -18.09
CA PHE A 802 -28.02 -21.64 -19.52
C PHE A 802 -27.99 -20.19 -20.00
N THR A 803 -27.11 -19.93 -20.97
CA THR A 803 -27.05 -18.66 -21.69
C THR A 803 -27.02 -18.91 -23.20
N ASN A 804 -27.66 -18.08 -24.02
CA ASN A 804 -27.65 -18.21 -25.49
C ASN A 804 -28.00 -19.63 -25.98
N SER A 805 -28.99 -20.28 -25.35
CA SER A 805 -29.27 -21.71 -25.53
C SER A 805 -30.71 -21.96 -25.99
N ASN A 806 -30.99 -23.14 -26.52
CA ASN A 806 -32.32 -23.58 -26.93
C ASN A 806 -32.62 -24.97 -26.35
N LEU A 807 -33.64 -25.09 -25.52
CA LEU A 807 -34.07 -26.36 -24.91
C LEU A 807 -35.49 -26.70 -25.37
N THR A 808 -35.65 -27.81 -26.07
CA THR A 808 -36.94 -28.26 -26.63
C THR A 808 -37.31 -29.66 -26.13
N ALA A 809 -38.38 -29.76 -25.34
CA ALA A 809 -39.07 -30.99 -24.97
C ALA A 809 -40.16 -31.29 -26.02
N THR A 810 -39.97 -32.35 -26.82
CA THR A 810 -40.79 -32.65 -28.01
C THR A 810 -42.09 -33.38 -27.69
N SER A 811 -42.17 -34.10 -26.57
CA SER A 811 -43.33 -34.93 -26.23
C SER A 811 -43.73 -34.90 -24.75
N GLY A 812 -43.08 -34.07 -23.93
CA GLY A 812 -43.24 -34.07 -22.48
C GLY A 812 -42.79 -32.78 -21.81
N ASP A 813 -42.41 -32.86 -20.54
CA ASP A 813 -42.15 -31.71 -19.67
C ASP A 813 -40.68 -31.25 -19.72
N LEU A 814 -40.45 -29.97 -19.45
CA LEU A 814 -39.13 -29.36 -19.27
C LEU A 814 -39.01 -28.84 -17.83
N THR A 815 -38.22 -29.52 -17.01
CA THR A 815 -37.95 -29.19 -15.61
C THR A 815 -36.47 -28.83 -15.41
N ILE A 816 -36.22 -27.68 -14.77
CA ILE A 816 -34.88 -27.30 -14.27
C ILE A 816 -35.00 -26.95 -12.78
N ASP A 817 -34.29 -27.67 -11.92
CA ASP A 817 -34.31 -27.48 -10.47
C ASP A 817 -32.91 -27.19 -9.92
N ASN A 818 -32.63 -25.95 -9.56
CA ASN A 818 -31.38 -25.57 -8.88
C ASN A 818 -31.51 -25.56 -7.35
N LYS A 819 -32.57 -26.15 -6.79
CA LYS A 819 -32.86 -26.18 -5.35
C LYS A 819 -32.79 -24.77 -4.76
N GLY A 820 -31.89 -24.53 -3.80
CA GLY A 820 -31.65 -23.20 -3.20
C GLY A 820 -30.62 -22.33 -3.94
N GLY A 821 -30.15 -22.75 -5.11
CA GLY A 821 -29.13 -22.06 -5.92
C GLY A 821 -29.70 -21.21 -7.05
N ALA A 822 -28.92 -20.26 -7.57
CA ALA A 822 -29.38 -19.36 -8.63
C ALA A 822 -29.60 -20.09 -9.97
N LEU A 823 -30.74 -19.87 -10.62
CA LEU A 823 -31.08 -20.34 -11.96
C LEU A 823 -31.05 -19.19 -12.96
N GLY A 824 -29.96 -19.09 -13.73
CA GLY A 824 -29.79 -18.10 -14.79
C GLY A 824 -30.14 -18.68 -16.16
N LEU A 825 -31.03 -18.01 -16.89
CA LEU A 825 -31.51 -18.42 -18.21
C LEU A 825 -31.51 -17.22 -19.17
N SER A 826 -30.32 -16.63 -19.35
CA SER A 826 -30.18 -15.42 -20.16
C SER A 826 -30.18 -15.76 -21.65
N ASN A 827 -30.98 -15.05 -22.45
CA ASN A 827 -31.11 -15.26 -23.88
C ASN A 827 -31.30 -16.75 -24.24
N THR A 828 -32.11 -17.47 -23.45
CA THR A 828 -32.34 -18.91 -23.61
C THR A 828 -33.80 -19.19 -23.93
N ALA A 829 -34.04 -19.93 -25.02
CA ALA A 829 -35.35 -20.37 -25.43
C ALA A 829 -35.73 -21.69 -24.73
N LEU A 830 -36.93 -21.75 -24.16
CA LEU A 830 -37.48 -22.96 -23.53
C LEU A 830 -38.78 -23.34 -24.24
N ASN A 831 -38.86 -24.55 -24.77
CA ASN A 831 -40.03 -25.02 -25.51
C ASN A 831 -40.47 -26.41 -25.03
N ALA A 832 -41.69 -26.52 -24.49
CA ALA A 832 -42.34 -27.78 -24.15
C ALA A 832 -43.75 -27.80 -24.74
N SER A 833 -43.86 -27.77 -26.08
CA SER A 833 -45.12 -27.56 -26.81
C SER A 833 -46.24 -28.56 -26.50
N SER A 834 -45.93 -29.73 -25.92
CA SER A 834 -46.91 -30.75 -25.50
C SER A 834 -47.02 -30.93 -23.98
N GLY A 835 -46.18 -30.25 -23.19
CA GLY A 835 -46.01 -30.47 -21.75
C GLY A 835 -45.91 -29.19 -20.93
N ASN A 836 -45.44 -29.34 -19.70
CA ASN A 836 -45.23 -28.27 -18.73
C ASN A 836 -43.79 -27.74 -18.78
N ILE A 837 -43.58 -26.49 -18.35
CA ILE A 837 -42.26 -25.95 -17.99
C ILE A 837 -42.23 -25.69 -16.48
N SER A 838 -41.27 -26.26 -15.76
CA SER A 838 -41.11 -26.06 -14.31
C SER A 838 -39.69 -25.62 -13.98
N LEU A 839 -39.53 -24.44 -13.41
CA LEU A 839 -38.25 -23.81 -13.09
C LEU A 839 -38.19 -23.54 -11.58
N THR A 840 -37.25 -24.16 -10.87
CA THR A 840 -37.05 -23.98 -9.43
C THR A 840 -35.63 -23.51 -9.14
N GLY A 841 -35.47 -22.55 -8.24
CA GLY A 841 -34.16 -22.07 -7.81
C GLY A 841 -34.22 -21.23 -6.54
N GLY A 842 -33.05 -20.90 -5.98
CA GLY A 842 -32.95 -19.86 -4.96
C GLY A 842 -33.34 -18.49 -5.51
N SER A 843 -32.85 -18.17 -6.70
CA SER A 843 -33.32 -17.06 -7.54
C SER A 843 -33.51 -17.54 -8.97
N ILE A 844 -34.41 -16.93 -9.73
CA ILE A 844 -34.63 -17.26 -11.14
C ILE A 844 -34.48 -15.99 -11.98
N SER A 845 -33.65 -16.04 -13.02
CA SER A 845 -33.42 -14.91 -13.92
C SER A 845 -33.68 -15.32 -15.38
N LEU A 846 -34.82 -14.86 -15.92
CA LEU A 846 -35.19 -14.98 -17.32
C LEU A 846 -34.94 -13.63 -18.02
N THR A 847 -33.81 -13.50 -18.70
CA THR A 847 -33.42 -12.23 -19.35
C THR A 847 -33.21 -12.39 -20.84
N GLY A 848 -33.30 -11.29 -21.61
CA GLY A 848 -33.10 -11.29 -23.06
C GLY A 848 -34.37 -11.59 -23.87
N GLY A 849 -34.24 -11.73 -25.19
CA GLY A 849 -35.39 -11.73 -26.12
C GLY A 849 -35.82 -13.10 -26.66
N GLN A 850 -35.48 -14.21 -25.99
CA GLN A 850 -35.90 -15.56 -26.41
C GLN A 850 -37.14 -16.03 -25.64
N ASP A 851 -38.01 -16.78 -26.29
CA ASP A 851 -39.33 -17.12 -25.74
C ASP A 851 -39.32 -18.32 -24.78
N VAL A 852 -40.33 -18.37 -23.90
CA VAL A 852 -40.65 -19.53 -23.05
C VAL A 852 -42.05 -20.02 -23.42
N THR A 853 -42.17 -21.21 -24.02
CA THR A 853 -43.42 -21.71 -24.59
C THR A 853 -43.75 -23.11 -24.06
N ALA A 854 -44.92 -23.29 -23.45
CA ALA A 854 -45.43 -24.58 -22.99
C ALA A 854 -46.81 -24.90 -23.59
N GLY A 855 -47.08 -26.17 -23.86
CA GLY A 855 -48.43 -26.62 -24.23
C GLY A 855 -49.39 -26.56 -23.05
N LYS A 856 -48.88 -26.84 -21.84
CA LYS A 856 -49.61 -26.87 -20.56
C LYS A 856 -49.06 -25.80 -19.60
N ASP A 857 -48.86 -26.12 -18.32
CA ASP A 857 -48.53 -25.13 -17.28
C ASP A 857 -47.06 -24.65 -17.37
N ILE A 858 -46.83 -23.39 -17.01
CA ILE A 858 -45.50 -22.82 -16.77
C ILE A 858 -45.41 -22.44 -15.29
N MET A 859 -44.44 -22.99 -14.56
CA MET A 859 -44.21 -22.70 -13.14
C MET A 859 -42.79 -22.18 -12.91
N LEU A 860 -42.67 -21.04 -12.25
CA LEU A 860 -41.40 -20.48 -11.76
C LEU A 860 -41.49 -20.37 -10.24
N ASN A 861 -40.53 -20.95 -9.52
CA ASN A 861 -40.52 -20.96 -8.06
C ASN A 861 -39.13 -20.58 -7.50
N ALA A 862 -39.00 -19.36 -7.00
CA ALA A 862 -37.78 -18.85 -6.38
C ALA A 862 -37.90 -18.77 -4.85
N SER A 863 -36.99 -19.44 -4.13
CA SER A 863 -37.12 -19.63 -2.68
C SER A 863 -36.42 -18.59 -1.79
N LYS A 864 -35.55 -17.71 -2.31
CA LYS A 864 -34.83 -16.71 -1.49
C LYS A 864 -34.38 -15.41 -2.19
N GLY A 865 -34.15 -15.40 -3.51
CA GLY A 865 -33.65 -14.22 -4.24
C GLY A 865 -34.60 -13.71 -5.32
N GLY A 866 -35.88 -14.13 -5.27
CA GLY A 866 -36.92 -13.70 -6.18
C GLY A 866 -36.82 -14.21 -7.63
N VAL A 867 -37.82 -13.83 -8.42
CA VAL A 867 -37.92 -14.11 -9.86
C VAL A 867 -37.76 -12.81 -10.64
N ASN A 868 -36.82 -12.75 -11.57
CA ASN A 868 -36.63 -11.62 -12.48
C ASN A 868 -36.91 -12.02 -13.93
N ILE A 869 -37.89 -11.36 -14.56
CA ILE A 869 -38.27 -11.56 -15.96
C ILE A 869 -38.09 -10.23 -16.68
N THR A 870 -37.11 -10.17 -17.58
CA THR A 870 -36.73 -8.94 -18.27
C THR A 870 -36.50 -9.15 -19.77
N GLY A 871 -37.25 -8.42 -20.60
CA GLY A 871 -37.02 -8.34 -22.06
C GLY A 871 -35.74 -7.58 -22.43
N GLN A 872 -35.42 -7.48 -23.73
CA GLN A 872 -34.24 -6.77 -24.21
C GLN A 872 -34.50 -5.25 -24.30
N ASN A 873 -33.48 -4.41 -24.07
CA ASN A 873 -33.63 -2.96 -24.20
C ASN A 873 -34.06 -2.59 -25.63
N GLY A 874 -35.19 -1.89 -25.76
CA GLY A 874 -35.80 -1.50 -27.05
C GLY A 874 -36.84 -2.52 -27.53
N SER A 875 -38.12 -2.22 -27.24
CA SER A 875 -39.37 -2.82 -27.76
C SER A 875 -39.59 -4.34 -27.78
N ASN A 876 -38.56 -5.18 -27.59
CA ASN A 876 -38.69 -6.64 -27.61
C ASN A 876 -39.05 -7.15 -26.23
N LEU A 877 -40.33 -7.51 -26.06
CA LEU A 877 -40.83 -8.13 -24.84
C LEU A 877 -40.22 -9.53 -24.66
N LYS A 878 -40.05 -9.97 -23.42
CA LYS A 878 -39.83 -11.38 -23.12
C LYS A 878 -41.19 -12.08 -23.19
N ASP A 879 -41.40 -12.95 -24.18
CA ASP A 879 -42.65 -13.68 -24.34
C ASP A 879 -42.64 -14.99 -23.53
N ILE A 880 -43.68 -15.19 -22.71
CA ILE A 880 -43.95 -16.40 -21.94
C ILE A 880 -45.37 -16.87 -22.29
N THR A 881 -45.49 -18.00 -22.99
CA THR A 881 -46.74 -18.48 -23.56
C THR A 881 -47.10 -19.88 -23.07
N SER A 882 -48.28 -20.02 -22.47
CA SER A 882 -48.93 -21.29 -22.16
C SER A 882 -50.15 -21.49 -23.07
N GLY A 883 -50.18 -22.61 -23.81
CA GLY A 883 -51.24 -22.90 -24.78
C GLY A 883 -52.59 -23.22 -24.12
N SER A 884 -52.65 -24.28 -23.31
CA SER A 884 -53.87 -24.74 -22.63
C SER A 884 -53.78 -24.73 -21.10
N GLY A 885 -52.68 -24.26 -20.52
CA GLY A 885 -52.42 -24.28 -19.08
C GLY A 885 -52.31 -22.90 -18.47
N ASN A 886 -51.80 -22.85 -17.24
CA ASN A 886 -51.60 -21.65 -16.44
C ASN A 886 -50.14 -21.19 -16.46
N ILE A 887 -49.90 -19.92 -16.12
CA ILE A 887 -48.57 -19.41 -15.80
C ILE A 887 -48.57 -19.08 -14.30
N SER A 888 -47.69 -19.68 -13.52
CA SER A 888 -47.55 -19.44 -12.08
C SER A 888 -46.12 -19.02 -11.73
N ILE A 889 -45.96 -17.82 -11.16
CA ILE A 889 -44.67 -17.25 -10.80
C ILE A 889 -44.68 -16.97 -9.30
N ASN A 890 -43.87 -17.70 -8.54
CA ASN A 890 -43.73 -17.55 -7.10
C ASN A 890 -42.30 -17.09 -6.79
N GLY A 891 -42.17 -15.94 -6.15
CA GLY A 891 -40.86 -15.37 -5.83
C GLY A 891 -40.78 -14.87 -4.40
N TYR A 892 -39.88 -15.47 -3.63
CA TYR A 892 -39.55 -15.02 -2.28
C TYR A 892 -38.16 -14.38 -2.29
N SER A 893 -38.08 -13.16 -1.78
CA SER A 893 -36.85 -12.39 -1.63
C SER A 893 -36.56 -12.15 -0.15
N VAL A 894 -35.53 -12.81 0.39
CA VAL A 894 -35.06 -12.55 1.76
C VAL A 894 -34.33 -11.21 1.78
N GLY A 895 -34.60 -10.41 2.80
CA GLY A 895 -33.75 -9.26 3.07
C GLY A 895 -32.33 -9.70 3.36
N ALA A 896 -31.37 -9.01 2.76
CA ALA A 896 -30.04 -8.93 3.37
C ALA A 896 -30.26 -8.44 4.80
N GLY A 897 -30.07 -9.33 5.78
CA GLY A 897 -30.20 -8.97 7.19
C GLY A 897 -29.16 -7.89 7.47
N ASP A 898 -29.60 -6.65 7.69
CA ASP A 898 -28.84 -5.48 8.16
C ASP A 898 -27.38 -5.34 7.69
N SER A 899 -27.04 -5.82 6.48
CA SER A 899 -25.64 -6.09 6.12
C SER A 899 -24.94 -4.97 5.37
N GLY A 900 -25.51 -3.75 5.33
CA GLY A 900 -24.84 -2.53 4.83
C GLY A 900 -24.31 -2.59 3.38
N THR A 901 -24.52 -3.68 2.66
CA THR A 901 -24.05 -3.91 1.31
C THR A 901 -25.08 -3.36 0.34
N ASP A 902 -24.62 -2.59 -0.65
CA ASP A 902 -25.36 -2.10 -1.83
C ASP A 902 -25.89 -3.24 -2.74
N ASP A 903 -26.18 -4.41 -2.19
CA ASP A 903 -26.82 -5.49 -2.91
C ASP A 903 -28.29 -5.09 -3.12
N TYR A 904 -28.56 -4.67 -4.35
CA TYR A 904 -29.77 -3.97 -4.77
C TYR A 904 -31.03 -4.67 -4.25
N LYS A 905 -31.91 -3.86 -3.64
CA LYS A 905 -33.34 -4.11 -3.39
C LYS A 905 -33.91 -5.23 -4.28
N THR A 906 -33.98 -6.46 -3.79
CA THR A 906 -34.56 -7.57 -4.55
C THR A 906 -36.06 -7.65 -4.28
N SER A 907 -36.86 -7.46 -5.32
CA SER A 907 -38.30 -7.70 -5.26
C SER A 907 -38.57 -9.21 -5.28
N GLY A 908 -39.72 -9.64 -4.73
CA GLY A 908 -40.13 -11.04 -4.80
C GLY A 908 -40.27 -11.49 -6.25
N VAL A 909 -40.98 -10.70 -7.07
CA VAL A 909 -41.05 -10.87 -8.52
C VAL A 909 -40.83 -9.52 -9.21
N THR A 910 -40.00 -9.49 -10.25
CA THR A 910 -39.80 -8.33 -11.14
C THR A 910 -40.26 -8.69 -12.55
N LEU A 911 -41.19 -7.90 -13.09
CA LEU A 911 -41.61 -7.96 -14.49
C LEU A 911 -41.22 -6.66 -15.21
N ASN A 912 -40.35 -6.77 -16.21
CA ASN A 912 -39.85 -5.63 -16.96
C ASN A 912 -39.83 -5.94 -18.47
N ASN A 913 -40.62 -5.23 -19.28
CA ASN A 913 -40.71 -5.52 -20.71
C ASN A 913 -41.06 -7.01 -20.97
N ALA A 914 -42.17 -7.48 -20.39
CA ALA A 914 -42.54 -8.89 -20.37
C ALA A 914 -43.99 -9.10 -20.85
N SER A 915 -44.22 -10.13 -21.66
CA SER A 915 -45.54 -10.52 -22.15
C SER A 915 -45.85 -11.94 -21.70
N LEU A 916 -46.89 -12.11 -20.89
CA LEU A 916 -47.34 -13.40 -20.37
C LEU A 916 -48.71 -13.70 -21.00
N THR A 917 -48.81 -14.81 -21.72
CA THR A 917 -50.06 -15.24 -22.37
C THR A 917 -50.42 -16.66 -21.96
N ALA A 918 -51.57 -16.85 -21.31
CA ALA A 918 -52.14 -18.16 -21.00
C ALA A 918 -53.44 -18.32 -21.77
N SER A 919 -53.38 -18.83 -23.01
CA SER A 919 -54.46 -18.69 -24.01
C SER A 919 -55.80 -19.32 -23.60
N ALA A 920 -55.79 -20.33 -22.71
CA ALA A 920 -56.99 -20.93 -22.15
C ALA A 920 -56.96 -21.09 -20.62
N GLY A 921 -55.97 -20.51 -19.93
CA GLY A 921 -55.74 -20.69 -18.49
C GLY A 921 -55.63 -19.37 -17.73
N LYS A 922 -54.99 -19.42 -16.56
CA LYS A 922 -54.80 -18.29 -15.64
C LYS A 922 -53.35 -17.86 -15.53
N ILE A 923 -53.12 -16.60 -15.17
CA ILE A 923 -51.78 -16.10 -14.82
C ILE A 923 -51.77 -15.75 -13.34
N ASN A 924 -50.95 -16.43 -12.53
CA ASN A 924 -50.77 -16.16 -11.11
C ASN A 924 -49.35 -15.68 -10.85
N VAL A 925 -49.18 -14.48 -10.30
CA VAL A 925 -47.89 -13.92 -9.90
C VAL A 925 -47.95 -13.65 -8.40
N SER A 926 -47.20 -14.41 -7.60
CA SER A 926 -47.08 -14.23 -6.16
C SER A 926 -45.65 -13.83 -5.81
N GLY A 927 -45.50 -12.67 -5.19
CA GLY A 927 -44.21 -12.12 -4.86
C GLY A 927 -44.16 -11.66 -3.41
N VAL A 928 -43.15 -12.11 -2.67
CA VAL A 928 -42.94 -11.72 -1.28
C VAL A 928 -41.57 -11.07 -1.14
N SER A 929 -41.53 -9.85 -0.62
CA SER A 929 -40.31 -9.12 -0.32
C SER A 929 -40.15 -8.97 1.19
N ASP A 930 -38.95 -9.27 1.67
CA ASP A 930 -38.48 -8.93 3.00
C ASP A 930 -37.26 -8.00 2.90
N ALA A 931 -37.18 -7.07 1.94
CA ALA A 931 -35.97 -6.28 1.65
C ALA A 931 -35.67 -5.13 2.64
N SER A 932 -34.42 -5.01 3.12
CA SER A 932 -33.99 -3.96 4.07
C SER A 932 -33.70 -2.61 3.45
N TYR A 933 -34.17 -1.55 4.11
CA TYR A 933 -33.78 -0.19 3.77
C TYR A 933 -32.48 0.17 4.49
N GLY A 934 -31.36 0.07 3.78
CA GLY A 934 -30.17 0.86 4.08
C GLY A 934 -30.38 2.30 3.61
N TYR A 935 -29.85 3.27 4.36
CA TYR A 935 -29.97 4.71 4.11
C TYR A 935 -29.33 5.10 2.76
N VAL A 936 -30.05 4.94 1.65
CA VAL A 936 -29.55 5.37 0.34
C VAL A 936 -29.67 6.88 0.19
N SER A 937 -28.58 7.50 -0.30
CA SER A 937 -28.52 8.91 -0.64
C SER A 937 -29.70 9.32 -1.54
N HIS A 938 -30.17 10.57 -1.37
CA HIS A 938 -31.34 11.16 -2.04
C HIS A 938 -31.29 11.20 -3.59
N ASN A 939 -30.31 10.55 -4.24
CA ASN A 939 -30.05 10.62 -5.68
C ASN A 939 -30.43 9.37 -6.49
N ALA A 940 -30.90 8.28 -5.87
CA ALA A 940 -31.26 7.05 -6.58
C ALA A 940 -32.74 7.06 -7.06
N LEU A 941 -33.02 7.88 -8.09
CA LEU A 941 -34.36 8.30 -8.56
C LEU A 941 -35.38 7.21 -8.96
N PHE A 942 -35.09 5.91 -8.91
CA PHE A 942 -36.06 4.84 -9.23
C PHE A 942 -35.86 3.54 -8.42
N THR A 943 -35.14 3.58 -7.30
CA THR A 943 -34.83 2.35 -6.54
C THR A 943 -35.99 1.97 -5.62
N SER A 944 -36.96 1.19 -6.10
CA SER A 944 -38.05 0.68 -5.26
C SER A 944 -37.97 -0.84 -5.08
N ALA A 945 -38.54 -1.34 -3.98
CA ALA A 945 -38.64 -2.77 -3.71
C ALA A 945 -40.10 -3.13 -3.42
N GLY A 946 -40.57 -4.26 -3.93
CA GLY A 946 -41.87 -4.78 -3.52
C GLY A 946 -41.99 -6.28 -3.59
N GLY A 947 -43.09 -6.80 -3.05
CA GLY A 947 -43.48 -8.18 -3.32
C GLY A 947 -43.49 -8.44 -4.83
N ILE A 948 -44.14 -7.55 -5.59
CA ILE A 948 -44.05 -7.50 -7.06
C ILE A 948 -43.62 -6.10 -7.51
N LEU A 949 -42.70 -6.04 -8.47
CA LEU A 949 -42.25 -4.80 -9.13
C LEU A 949 -42.56 -4.87 -10.63
N LEU A 950 -43.28 -3.86 -11.12
CA LEU A 950 -43.67 -3.72 -12.53
C LEU A 950 -42.98 -2.50 -13.15
N LEU A 951 -42.30 -2.68 -14.29
CA LEU A 951 -41.64 -1.60 -15.04
C LEU A 951 -41.74 -1.77 -16.56
N GLY A 952 -41.62 -0.68 -17.30
CA GLY A 952 -41.58 -0.73 -18.77
C GLY A 952 -42.92 -1.20 -19.34
N ASN A 953 -42.90 -2.10 -20.32
CA ASN A 953 -44.13 -2.64 -20.92
C ASN A 953 -44.43 -4.05 -20.40
N VAL A 954 -45.52 -4.24 -19.66
CA VAL A 954 -45.92 -5.57 -19.19
C VAL A 954 -47.31 -5.90 -19.72
N SER A 955 -47.51 -7.11 -20.23
CA SER A 955 -48.81 -7.56 -20.73
C SER A 955 -49.15 -8.93 -20.14
N LEU A 956 -50.33 -9.05 -19.53
CA LEU A 956 -50.88 -10.31 -19.02
C LEU A 956 -52.19 -10.58 -19.76
N ASN A 957 -52.23 -11.66 -20.53
CA ASN A 957 -53.37 -12.06 -21.34
C ASN A 957 -53.82 -13.47 -20.97
N SER A 958 -54.96 -13.59 -20.29
CA SER A 958 -55.49 -14.87 -19.82
C SER A 958 -56.99 -14.83 -19.55
N THR A 959 -57.56 -15.94 -19.06
CA THR A 959 -58.94 -15.94 -18.55
C THR A 959 -59.07 -15.21 -17.22
N HIS A 960 -58.01 -15.23 -16.41
CA HIS A 960 -57.96 -14.59 -15.09
C HIS A 960 -56.50 -14.35 -14.67
N ASN A 961 -56.16 -13.10 -14.37
CA ASN A 961 -54.84 -12.67 -13.91
C ASN A 961 -54.89 -12.40 -12.40
N THR A 962 -53.99 -12.98 -11.62
CA THR A 962 -53.84 -12.69 -10.19
C THR A 962 -52.42 -12.21 -9.91
N LEU A 963 -52.28 -11.02 -9.31
CA LEU A 963 -51.01 -10.49 -8.82
C LEU A 963 -51.13 -10.35 -7.29
N ASP A 964 -50.41 -11.16 -6.54
CA ASP A 964 -50.36 -11.14 -5.08
C ASP A 964 -48.97 -10.71 -4.60
N GLY A 965 -48.84 -9.41 -4.32
CA GLY A 965 -47.59 -8.83 -3.86
C GLY A 965 -47.64 -8.52 -2.37
N ARG A 966 -46.73 -9.12 -1.61
CA ARG A 966 -46.61 -8.95 -0.16
C ARG A 966 -45.25 -8.39 0.24
N ASP A 967 -45.25 -7.32 1.02
CA ASP A 967 -44.10 -6.87 1.78
C ASP A 967 -44.28 -7.25 3.25
N VAL A 968 -43.42 -8.13 3.76
CA VAL A 968 -43.57 -8.75 5.09
C VAL A 968 -42.73 -8.08 6.18
N ARG A 969 -41.96 -7.05 5.81
CA ARG A 969 -41.01 -6.41 6.71
C ARG A 969 -41.70 -5.68 7.85
N GLN A 970 -41.35 -6.07 9.07
CA GLN A 970 -41.67 -5.32 10.29
C GLN A 970 -40.50 -4.39 10.60
N GLY A 971 -40.66 -3.10 10.31
CA GLY A 971 -39.67 -2.07 10.62
C GLY A 971 -39.74 -1.59 12.08
N ASP A 972 -38.60 -1.24 12.65
CA ASP A 972 -38.50 -0.46 13.88
C ASP A 972 -39.02 0.97 13.65
N ARG A 973 -39.61 1.57 14.69
CA ARG A 973 -40.44 2.81 14.68
C ARG A 973 -39.83 4.08 14.04
N TYR A 974 -38.60 4.05 13.51
CA TYR A 974 -37.85 5.23 13.08
C TYR A 974 -37.36 5.23 11.62
N THR A 975 -37.45 4.14 10.86
CA THR A 975 -37.00 4.13 9.46
C THR A 975 -38.18 4.33 8.51
N GLN A 976 -38.27 5.49 7.84
CA GLN A 976 -39.29 5.71 6.82
C GLN A 976 -39.01 4.81 5.60
N LEU A 977 -39.85 3.80 5.36
CA LEU A 977 -39.74 2.88 4.21
C LEU A 977 -40.47 3.43 2.97
N GLU A 978 -40.17 4.67 2.60
CA GLU A 978 -40.93 5.48 1.63
C GLU A 978 -40.93 4.97 0.18
N GLN A 979 -40.15 3.91 -0.11
CA GLN A 979 -39.96 3.35 -1.45
C GLN A 979 -40.22 1.83 -1.49
N GLN A 980 -41.06 1.35 -0.56
CA GLN A 980 -41.44 -0.06 -0.44
C GLN A 980 -42.97 -0.24 -0.51
N GLY A 981 -43.40 -1.35 -1.08
CA GLY A 981 -44.81 -1.73 -1.03
C GLY A 981 -45.08 -3.19 -1.38
N GLY A 982 -46.31 -3.63 -1.17
CA GLY A 982 -46.74 -4.97 -1.59
C GLY A 982 -46.57 -5.16 -3.10
N ILE A 983 -47.08 -4.19 -3.87
CA ILE A 983 -46.83 -4.06 -5.31
C ILE A 983 -46.31 -2.66 -5.60
N VAL A 984 -45.25 -2.57 -6.40
CA VAL A 984 -44.69 -1.29 -6.86
C VAL A 984 -44.81 -1.15 -8.38
N ILE A 985 -45.31 0.00 -8.80
CA ILE A 985 -45.49 0.37 -10.21
C ILE A 985 -44.54 1.51 -10.54
N ASN A 986 -43.58 1.25 -11.43
CA ASN A 986 -42.70 2.26 -12.02
C ASN A 986 -43.28 2.73 -13.38
N PRO A 987 -42.68 3.76 -14.02
CA PRO A 987 -43.17 4.24 -15.31
C PRO A 987 -43.25 3.13 -16.36
N GLY A 988 -44.35 3.11 -17.13
CA GLY A 988 -44.63 2.00 -18.03
C GLY A 988 -46.07 1.88 -18.52
N THR A 989 -46.31 0.88 -19.36
CA THR A 989 -47.64 0.45 -19.83
C THR A 989 -47.89 -0.98 -19.39
N PHE A 990 -48.99 -1.20 -18.68
CA PHE A 990 -49.35 -2.47 -18.06
C PHE A 990 -50.70 -2.90 -18.60
N ASN A 991 -50.76 -3.97 -19.40
CA ASN A 991 -51.98 -4.48 -20.01
C ASN A 991 -52.47 -5.72 -19.26
N PHE A 992 -53.74 -5.72 -18.86
CA PHE A 992 -54.41 -6.83 -18.22
C PHE A 992 -55.66 -7.18 -19.04
N ILE A 993 -55.62 -8.33 -19.72
CA ILE A 993 -56.70 -8.81 -20.58
C ILE A 993 -57.34 -10.03 -19.89
N GLY A 994 -58.67 -9.99 -19.73
CA GLY A 994 -59.44 -10.94 -18.93
C GLY A 994 -59.71 -10.46 -17.49
N ASP A 995 -60.33 -11.31 -16.67
CA ASP A 995 -60.57 -10.98 -15.26
C ASP A 995 -59.22 -10.74 -14.54
N THR A 996 -59.15 -9.84 -13.57
CA THR A 996 -57.87 -9.45 -12.95
C THR A 996 -58.00 -9.12 -11.47
N ASP A 997 -57.29 -9.81 -10.60
CA ASP A 997 -57.16 -9.50 -9.17
C ASP A 997 -55.74 -9.05 -8.83
N ILE A 998 -55.59 -7.83 -8.32
CA ILE A 998 -54.33 -7.25 -7.87
C ILE A 998 -54.41 -7.08 -6.35
N ASN A 999 -53.77 -7.96 -5.60
CA ASN A 999 -53.70 -7.95 -4.14
C ASN A 999 -52.32 -7.43 -3.72
N ALA A 1000 -52.29 -6.25 -3.11
CA ALA A 1000 -51.08 -5.53 -2.75
C ALA A 1000 -51.08 -5.27 -1.25
N HIS A 1001 -50.30 -6.04 -0.49
CA HIS A 1001 -50.27 -5.98 0.97
C HIS A 1001 -48.88 -5.58 1.47
N SER A 1002 -48.80 -4.63 2.40
CA SER A 1002 -47.57 -4.30 3.10
C SER A 1002 -47.79 -4.19 4.60
N GLU A 1003 -46.83 -4.68 5.39
CA GLU A 1003 -46.87 -4.52 6.84
C GLU A 1003 -46.55 -3.07 7.27
N ASN A 1004 -45.63 -2.37 6.60
CA ASN A 1004 -45.18 -1.02 7.00
C ASN A 1004 -45.02 0.01 5.87
N GLY A 1005 -44.96 -0.42 4.61
CA GLY A 1005 -44.97 0.42 3.41
C GLY A 1005 -46.37 0.63 2.84
N ALA A 1006 -46.46 1.07 1.59
CA ALA A 1006 -47.75 1.19 0.90
C ALA A 1006 -48.25 -0.19 0.44
N GLY A 1007 -49.57 -0.40 0.41
CA GLY A 1007 -50.13 -1.60 -0.21
C GLY A 1007 -49.72 -1.67 -1.68
N LEU A 1008 -50.16 -0.67 -2.45
CA LEU A 1008 -49.71 -0.39 -3.81
C LEU A 1008 -48.99 0.97 -3.88
N LEU A 1009 -47.76 0.96 -4.38
CA LEU A 1009 -46.93 2.15 -4.50
C LEU A 1009 -46.74 2.54 -5.98
N ALA A 1010 -47.23 3.72 -6.36
CA ALA A 1010 -46.95 4.31 -7.68
C ALA A 1010 -45.68 5.16 -7.61
N ASN A 1011 -44.55 4.58 -8.01
CA ASN A 1011 -43.24 5.22 -8.00
C ASN A 1011 -42.91 5.82 -9.38
N ILE A 1012 -43.61 6.93 -9.71
CA ILE A 1012 -43.65 7.50 -11.06
C ILE A 1012 -43.13 8.95 -11.12
N ILE A 1013 -41.88 9.16 -10.68
CA ILE A 1013 -41.27 10.49 -10.59
C ILE A 1013 -41.07 11.10 -11.99
N GLY A 1014 -41.90 12.08 -12.37
CA GLY A 1014 -41.76 12.81 -13.64
C GLY A 1014 -42.18 12.05 -14.90
N SER A 1015 -42.88 10.92 -14.77
CA SER A 1015 -43.35 10.09 -15.87
C SER A 1015 -44.70 9.45 -15.52
N ASP A 1016 -45.39 8.90 -16.52
CA ASP A 1016 -46.70 8.28 -16.32
C ASP A 1016 -46.60 6.75 -16.24
N ALA A 1017 -47.52 6.14 -15.51
CA ALA A 1017 -47.82 4.72 -15.59
C ALA A 1017 -49.26 4.54 -16.11
N THR A 1018 -49.45 3.63 -17.07
CA THR A 1018 -50.76 3.36 -17.66
C THR A 1018 -51.14 1.90 -17.42
N LEU A 1019 -52.24 1.67 -16.71
CA LEU A 1019 -52.83 0.37 -16.47
C LEU A 1019 -54.07 0.23 -17.35
N ASN A 1020 -54.02 -0.70 -18.31
CA ASN A 1020 -55.11 -0.99 -19.23
C ASN A 1020 -55.81 -2.28 -18.78
N PHE A 1021 -57.11 -2.21 -18.51
CA PHE A 1021 -57.96 -3.34 -18.18
C PHE A 1021 -58.94 -3.58 -19.33
N GLN A 1022 -58.90 -4.77 -19.92
CA GLN A 1022 -59.64 -5.08 -21.14
C GLN A 1022 -60.41 -6.40 -21.02
N ASN A 1023 -61.68 -6.41 -21.42
CA ASN A 1023 -62.49 -7.62 -21.57
C ASN A 1023 -62.64 -8.49 -20.29
N GLY A 1024 -62.90 -7.89 -19.13
CA GLY A 1024 -63.08 -8.64 -17.88
C GLY A 1024 -63.41 -7.77 -16.66
N ASN A 1025 -63.61 -8.40 -15.50
CA ASN A 1025 -63.74 -7.70 -14.22
C ASN A 1025 -62.40 -7.62 -13.51
N ALA A 1026 -62.01 -6.43 -13.09
CA ALA A 1026 -60.76 -6.16 -12.41
C ALA A 1026 -61.00 -5.67 -10.98
N THR A 1027 -60.21 -6.16 -10.03
CA THR A 1027 -60.18 -5.72 -8.62
C THR A 1027 -58.74 -5.39 -8.23
N ILE A 1028 -58.54 -4.25 -7.58
CA ILE A 1028 -57.28 -3.88 -6.92
C ILE A 1028 -57.57 -3.80 -5.42
N ASN A 1029 -57.01 -4.70 -4.63
CA ASN A 1029 -57.07 -4.68 -3.17
C ASN A 1029 -55.71 -4.25 -2.62
N ALA A 1030 -55.60 -3.02 -2.14
CA ALA A 1030 -54.35 -2.45 -1.68
C ALA A 1030 -54.43 -2.12 -0.19
N LYS A 1031 -53.67 -2.84 0.64
CA LYS A 1031 -53.75 -2.81 2.10
C LYS A 1031 -52.41 -2.48 2.73
N THR A 1032 -52.42 -1.63 3.74
CA THR A 1032 -51.28 -1.43 4.64
C THR A 1032 -51.66 -1.59 6.11
N ASN A 1033 -50.85 -2.35 6.85
CA ASN A 1033 -50.98 -2.48 8.31
C ASN A 1033 -50.18 -1.41 9.07
N ALA A 1034 -49.53 -0.48 8.36
CA ALA A 1034 -48.65 0.51 8.94
C ALA A 1034 -49.34 1.33 10.05
N THR A 1035 -48.66 1.46 11.19
CA THR A 1035 -49.19 2.17 12.37
C THR A 1035 -48.67 3.61 12.49
N LEU A 1036 -47.75 4.02 11.62
CA LEU A 1036 -47.11 5.35 11.63
C LEU A 1036 -48.09 6.44 11.17
N SER A 1037 -48.61 7.22 12.12
CA SER A 1037 -49.49 8.35 11.82
C SER A 1037 -48.72 9.52 11.17
N GLY A 1038 -49.22 10.05 10.05
CA GLY A 1038 -48.75 11.32 9.46
C GLY A 1038 -47.83 11.24 8.24
N SER A 1039 -47.45 10.04 7.77
CA SER A 1039 -46.74 9.89 6.50
C SER A 1039 -47.70 9.96 5.31
N SER A 1040 -47.43 10.84 4.34
CA SER A 1040 -48.24 10.95 3.11
C SER A 1040 -47.87 9.91 2.06
N VAL A 1041 -46.78 9.17 2.22
CA VAL A 1041 -46.32 8.15 1.28
C VAL A 1041 -46.70 6.73 1.66
N ILE A 1042 -47.18 6.52 2.88
CA ILE A 1042 -47.68 5.23 3.38
C ILE A 1042 -49.21 5.27 3.38
N ALA A 1043 -49.84 4.43 2.56
CA ALA A 1043 -51.29 4.30 2.43
C ALA A 1043 -51.64 2.96 1.80
N GLY A 1044 -52.93 2.61 1.74
CA GLY A 1044 -53.38 1.51 0.89
C GLY A 1044 -52.87 1.70 -0.54
N ILE A 1045 -53.09 2.88 -1.13
CA ILE A 1045 -52.49 3.33 -2.40
C ILE A 1045 -51.81 4.69 -2.23
N SER A 1046 -50.57 4.84 -2.73
CA SER A 1046 -49.80 6.09 -2.59
C SER A 1046 -48.83 6.37 -3.75
N PHE A 1047 -48.25 7.58 -3.76
CA PHE A 1047 -47.18 8.03 -4.65
C PHE A 1047 -45.89 8.38 -3.89
N THR A 1048 -44.72 8.18 -4.50
CA THR A 1048 -43.40 8.55 -3.93
C THR A 1048 -42.90 9.95 -4.28
N SER A 1049 -43.55 10.68 -5.20
CA SER A 1049 -42.94 11.85 -5.85
C SER A 1049 -42.97 13.12 -5.00
N TRP A 1050 -41.82 13.83 -4.92
CA TRP A 1050 -41.62 15.03 -4.11
C TRP A 1050 -41.83 16.36 -4.88
N VAL A 1051 -41.41 16.43 -6.14
CA VAL A 1051 -41.40 17.68 -6.93
C VAL A 1051 -41.95 17.50 -8.36
N TYR A 1052 -41.71 16.35 -8.99
CA TYR A 1052 -42.07 16.11 -10.39
C TYR A 1052 -43.48 15.54 -10.55
N LYS A 1053 -44.19 15.97 -11.60
CA LYS A 1053 -45.54 15.51 -11.95
C LYS A 1053 -45.49 14.12 -12.60
N GLY A 1054 -46.29 13.18 -12.09
CA GLY A 1054 -46.60 11.91 -12.74
C GLY A 1054 -48.11 11.63 -12.73
N SER A 1055 -48.58 10.82 -13.67
CA SER A 1055 -49.98 10.37 -13.72
C SER A 1055 -50.07 8.85 -13.63
N LEU A 1056 -50.94 8.36 -12.74
CA LEU A 1056 -51.39 6.98 -12.76
C LEU A 1056 -52.69 6.91 -13.55
N LYS A 1057 -52.64 6.33 -14.74
CA LYS A 1057 -53.75 6.25 -15.69
C LYS A 1057 -54.37 4.86 -15.65
N PHE A 1058 -55.69 4.80 -15.52
CA PHE A 1058 -56.50 3.60 -15.60
C PHE A 1058 -57.37 3.71 -16.85
N ASN A 1059 -57.11 2.84 -17.83
CA ASN A 1059 -57.94 2.72 -19.03
C ASN A 1059 -58.76 1.44 -18.89
N VAL A 1060 -60.09 1.58 -18.94
CA VAL A 1060 -61.03 0.49 -18.64
C VAL A 1060 -61.94 0.30 -19.85
N ASP A 1061 -61.58 -0.63 -20.73
CA ASP A 1061 -62.24 -0.86 -22.01
C ASP A 1061 -62.95 -2.21 -22.01
N ASN A 1062 -64.27 -2.21 -22.17
CA ASN A 1062 -65.11 -3.41 -22.08
C ASN A 1062 -64.84 -4.20 -20.78
N ALA A 1063 -64.69 -3.49 -19.67
CA ALA A 1063 -64.30 -4.03 -18.38
C ALA A 1063 -65.00 -3.28 -17.23
N SER A 1064 -64.93 -3.83 -16.02
CA SER A 1064 -65.26 -3.11 -14.78
C SER A 1064 -64.05 -3.12 -13.84
N LEU A 1065 -63.77 -2.03 -13.13
CA LEU A 1065 -62.64 -1.91 -12.21
C LEU A 1065 -63.10 -1.51 -10.82
N ALA A 1066 -62.86 -2.36 -9.83
CA ALA A 1066 -63.00 -2.04 -8.40
C ALA A 1066 -61.62 -1.79 -7.77
N ILE A 1067 -61.43 -0.67 -7.10
CA ILE A 1067 -60.21 -0.32 -6.36
C ILE A 1067 -60.58 -0.21 -4.89
N ASN A 1068 -60.09 -1.12 -4.06
CA ASN A 1068 -60.30 -1.16 -2.62
C ASN A 1068 -58.97 -0.84 -1.92
N ALA A 1069 -58.88 0.31 -1.26
CA ALA A 1069 -57.68 0.74 -0.55
C ALA A 1069 -57.94 0.82 0.96
N GLU A 1070 -57.18 0.09 1.76
CA GLU A 1070 -57.32 0.05 3.22
C GLU A 1070 -56.03 0.57 3.87
N GLY A 1071 -56.15 1.67 4.61
CA GLY A 1071 -55.10 2.18 5.48
C GLY A 1071 -55.50 1.99 6.94
N ASN A 1072 -54.60 1.52 7.80
CA ASN A 1072 -54.95 1.39 9.22
C ASN A 1072 -54.96 2.76 9.92
N ASN A 1073 -53.79 3.23 10.40
CA ASN A 1073 -53.63 4.58 10.98
C ASN A 1073 -53.30 5.65 9.94
N VAL A 1074 -53.26 5.27 8.66
CA VAL A 1074 -52.90 6.09 7.51
C VAL A 1074 -54.05 6.14 6.50
N ASN A 1075 -53.93 6.96 5.46
CA ASN A 1075 -54.99 7.09 4.47
C ASN A 1075 -55.23 5.76 3.72
N GLY A 1076 -56.48 5.54 3.28
CA GLY A 1076 -56.77 4.48 2.31
C GLY A 1076 -56.10 4.79 0.96
N ILE A 1077 -56.42 5.95 0.39
CA ILE A 1077 -55.71 6.51 -0.79
C ILE A 1077 -55.05 7.84 -0.42
N SER A 1078 -53.79 8.00 -0.80
CA SER A 1078 -53.00 9.22 -0.53
C SER A 1078 -52.49 9.88 -1.83
N PRO A 1079 -52.32 11.22 -1.85
CA PRO A 1079 -51.71 11.92 -2.99
C PRO A 1079 -50.16 11.85 -3.01
N GLY A 1080 -49.53 11.29 -1.96
CA GLY A 1080 -48.06 11.30 -1.81
C GLY A 1080 -47.50 12.64 -1.33
N TYR A 1081 -46.22 12.91 -1.58
CA TYR A 1081 -45.57 14.18 -1.22
C TYR A 1081 -45.94 15.36 -2.15
N SER A 1082 -46.18 15.10 -3.44
CA SER A 1082 -46.44 16.12 -4.44
C SER A 1082 -47.93 16.44 -4.61
N TYR A 1083 -48.24 17.73 -4.73
CA TYR A 1083 -49.60 18.24 -4.97
C TYR A 1083 -50.09 18.04 -6.41
N ASN A 1084 -49.24 17.53 -7.31
CA ASN A 1084 -49.49 17.48 -8.76
C ASN A 1084 -49.69 16.06 -9.32
N ASN A 1085 -49.61 15.00 -8.50
CA ASN A 1085 -49.84 13.63 -8.96
C ASN A 1085 -51.30 13.43 -9.36
N THR A 1086 -51.53 12.91 -10.56
CA THR A 1086 -52.87 12.82 -11.16
C THR A 1086 -53.34 11.38 -11.29
N TYR A 1087 -54.51 11.07 -10.73
CA TYR A 1087 -55.26 9.86 -11.06
C TYR A 1087 -56.13 10.11 -12.31
N LYS A 1088 -55.98 9.32 -13.37
CA LYS A 1088 -56.78 9.48 -14.58
C LYS A 1088 -57.58 8.23 -14.90
N PHE A 1089 -58.85 8.39 -15.25
CA PHE A 1089 -59.72 7.30 -15.67
C PHE A 1089 -60.24 7.55 -17.07
N SER A 1090 -60.14 6.56 -17.95
CA SER A 1090 -60.69 6.63 -19.31
C SER A 1090 -61.20 5.28 -19.79
N GLY A 1091 -61.94 5.27 -20.91
CA GLY A 1091 -62.53 4.07 -21.51
C GLY A 1091 -64.05 4.05 -21.43
N ASN A 1092 -64.67 2.90 -21.68
CA ASN A 1092 -66.13 2.73 -21.68
C ASN A 1092 -66.67 1.84 -20.54
N GLY A 1093 -65.80 1.35 -19.65
CA GLY A 1093 -66.13 0.53 -18.50
C GLY A 1093 -66.56 1.30 -17.25
N ASN A 1094 -67.03 0.56 -16.23
CA ASN A 1094 -67.41 1.13 -14.93
C ASN A 1094 -66.25 1.06 -13.94
N VAL A 1095 -66.10 2.09 -13.11
CA VAL A 1095 -65.04 2.17 -12.08
C VAL A 1095 -65.65 2.44 -10.72
N SER A 1096 -65.27 1.68 -9.70
CA SER A 1096 -65.55 1.99 -8.29
C SER A 1096 -64.27 2.09 -7.49
N VAL A 1097 -64.09 3.18 -6.75
CA VAL A 1097 -62.95 3.43 -5.87
C VAL A 1097 -63.45 3.51 -4.45
N HIS A 1098 -63.06 2.56 -3.62
CA HIS A 1098 -63.35 2.50 -2.20
C HIS A 1098 -62.06 2.69 -1.39
N GLY A 1099 -62.07 3.62 -0.43
CA GLY A 1099 -60.96 3.85 0.47
C GLY A 1099 -61.42 3.86 1.91
N SER A 1100 -60.78 3.07 2.78
CA SER A 1100 -61.14 2.97 4.19
C SER A 1100 -59.94 3.27 5.09
N SER A 1101 -60.21 3.90 6.23
CA SER A 1101 -59.21 4.15 7.25
C SER A 1101 -59.76 4.12 8.67
N GLN A 1102 -58.94 3.76 9.67
CA GLN A 1102 -59.34 3.96 11.07
C GLN A 1102 -59.16 5.43 11.45
N THR A 1103 -57.92 5.95 11.43
CA THR A 1103 -57.64 7.31 11.88
C THR A 1103 -57.29 8.30 10.77
N GLY A 1104 -56.88 7.82 9.59
CA GLY A 1104 -56.53 8.62 8.42
C GLY A 1104 -57.73 8.97 7.55
N THR A 1105 -57.49 9.59 6.39
CA THR A 1105 -58.54 9.87 5.41
C THR A 1105 -58.87 8.61 4.62
N GLY A 1106 -60.15 8.29 4.43
CA GLY A 1106 -60.55 7.15 3.58
C GLY A 1106 -59.99 7.29 2.17
N ILE A 1107 -60.29 8.41 1.50
CA ILE A 1107 -59.70 8.80 0.21
C ILE A 1107 -59.21 10.25 0.25
N SER A 1108 -57.92 10.50 0.04
CA SER A 1108 -57.36 11.84 -0.15
C SER A 1108 -56.74 11.96 -1.55
N ILE A 1109 -57.27 12.85 -2.38
CA ILE A 1109 -56.82 13.06 -3.75
C ILE A 1109 -56.75 14.56 -4.05
N ARG A 1110 -55.69 14.97 -4.77
CA ARG A 1110 -55.44 16.37 -5.12
C ARG A 1110 -55.59 16.71 -6.61
N GLN A 1111 -55.28 15.77 -7.50
CA GLN A 1111 -55.54 15.91 -8.94
C GLN A 1111 -56.20 14.62 -9.44
N MET A 1112 -57.30 14.75 -10.16
CA MET A 1112 -58.02 13.63 -10.76
C MET A 1112 -58.74 14.08 -12.02
N ASP A 1113 -58.87 13.20 -13.00
CA ASP A 1113 -59.59 13.47 -14.25
C ASP A 1113 -60.27 12.19 -14.74
N ASN A 1114 -61.59 12.20 -14.85
CA ASN A 1114 -62.37 11.11 -15.45
C ASN A 1114 -63.14 11.55 -16.72
N SER A 1115 -62.80 12.69 -17.31
CA SER A 1115 -63.48 13.21 -18.50
C SER A 1115 -63.39 12.30 -19.73
N GLY A 1116 -62.39 11.40 -19.76
CA GLY A 1116 -62.23 10.36 -20.78
C GLY A 1116 -62.99 9.06 -20.49
N LEU A 1117 -63.74 8.96 -19.39
CA LEU A 1117 -64.50 7.78 -19.00
C LEU A 1117 -65.97 7.93 -19.43
N ASN A 1118 -66.41 7.09 -20.36
CA ASN A 1118 -67.80 7.05 -20.83
C ASN A 1118 -68.72 6.21 -19.94
N GLY A 1119 -68.15 5.33 -19.10
CA GLY A 1119 -68.89 4.58 -18.09
C GLY A 1119 -69.09 5.36 -16.78
N SER A 1120 -69.55 4.68 -15.73
CA SER A 1120 -69.78 5.32 -14.42
C SER A 1120 -68.53 5.31 -13.54
N LEU A 1121 -68.32 6.36 -12.75
CA LEU A 1121 -67.31 6.41 -11.69
C LEU A 1121 -67.99 6.53 -10.32
N THR A 1122 -67.71 5.60 -9.42
CA THR A 1122 -68.12 5.68 -8.00
C THR A 1122 -66.89 5.86 -7.12
N ILE A 1123 -66.92 6.79 -6.19
CA ILE A 1123 -65.88 7.06 -5.20
C ILE A 1123 -66.54 6.98 -3.82
N ALA A 1124 -66.10 6.06 -2.96
CA ALA A 1124 -66.61 5.86 -1.63
C ALA A 1124 -65.46 5.88 -0.61
N GLY A 1125 -65.51 6.76 0.38
CA GLY A 1125 -64.47 6.87 1.39
C GLY A 1125 -65.04 6.73 2.79
N GLU A 1126 -64.43 5.89 3.61
CA GLU A 1126 -64.82 5.64 4.99
C GLU A 1126 -63.67 5.94 5.95
N SER A 1127 -63.97 6.62 7.05
CA SER A 1127 -63.00 6.82 8.13
C SER A 1127 -63.68 6.76 9.50
N GLN A 1128 -63.01 6.25 10.53
CA GLN A 1128 -63.56 6.38 11.90
C GLN A 1128 -63.36 7.81 12.39
N SER A 1129 -62.12 8.32 12.43
CA SER A 1129 -61.84 9.66 12.98
C SER A 1129 -61.30 10.70 12.00
N GLY A 1130 -60.87 10.30 10.80
CA GLY A 1130 -60.39 11.19 9.74
C GLY A 1130 -61.49 11.59 8.75
N THR A 1131 -61.12 12.24 7.64
CA THR A 1131 -62.10 12.59 6.60
C THR A 1131 -62.51 11.36 5.78
N GLY A 1132 -63.79 11.17 5.46
CA GLY A 1132 -64.25 10.07 4.60
C GLY A 1132 -63.65 10.19 3.20
N VAL A 1133 -63.99 11.27 2.49
CA VAL A 1133 -63.38 11.64 1.20
C VAL A 1133 -62.91 13.10 1.22
N SER A 1134 -61.67 13.34 0.82
CA SER A 1134 -61.08 14.68 0.63
C SER A 1134 -60.58 14.84 -0.81
N LEU A 1135 -61.24 15.73 -1.56
CA LEU A 1135 -60.89 16.11 -2.92
C LEU A 1135 -60.42 17.58 -2.91
N ALA A 1136 -59.10 17.79 -2.81
CA ALA A 1136 -58.54 19.12 -2.60
C ALA A 1136 -57.49 19.47 -3.67
N GLY A 1137 -57.88 20.27 -4.66
CA GLY A 1137 -57.05 20.68 -5.80
C GLY A 1137 -57.78 20.54 -7.15
N GLY A 1138 -57.01 20.38 -8.23
CA GLY A 1138 -57.48 20.29 -9.62
C GLY A 1138 -58.12 18.95 -9.97
N VAL A 1139 -59.27 18.66 -9.35
CA VAL A 1139 -60.09 17.48 -9.62
C VAL A 1139 -61.18 17.83 -10.65
N SER A 1140 -61.28 17.06 -11.72
CA SER A 1140 -62.33 17.13 -12.74
C SER A 1140 -63.18 15.86 -12.70
N LEU A 1141 -64.44 16.00 -12.27
CA LEU A 1141 -65.40 14.90 -12.16
C LEU A 1141 -66.61 15.12 -13.07
N THR A 1142 -66.91 14.13 -13.91
CA THR A 1142 -68.09 14.08 -14.77
C THR A 1142 -68.82 12.75 -14.59
N ASN A 1143 -70.15 12.74 -14.47
CA ASN A 1143 -70.94 11.51 -14.34
C ASN A 1143 -70.46 10.58 -13.20
N ALA A 1144 -70.08 11.16 -12.06
CA ALA A 1144 -69.51 10.43 -10.93
C ALA A 1144 -70.47 10.42 -9.72
N THR A 1145 -70.35 9.40 -8.87
CA THR A 1145 -70.98 9.34 -7.55
C THR A 1145 -69.90 9.36 -6.48
N VAL A 1146 -69.89 10.36 -5.60
CA VAL A 1146 -68.93 10.48 -4.50
C VAL A 1146 -69.65 10.41 -3.17
N SER A 1147 -69.28 9.45 -2.31
CA SER A 1147 -69.81 9.29 -0.96
C SER A 1147 -68.67 9.27 0.06
N GLY A 1148 -68.75 10.12 1.09
CA GLY A 1148 -67.78 10.15 2.17
C GLY A 1148 -68.46 9.98 3.52
N ASN A 1149 -68.08 8.94 4.26
CA ASN A 1149 -68.59 8.63 5.58
C ASN A 1149 -67.47 8.77 6.62
N SER A 1150 -67.71 9.53 7.68
CA SER A 1150 -66.82 9.58 8.83
C SER A 1150 -67.60 9.44 10.13
N GLN A 1151 -67.07 8.74 11.12
CA GLN A 1151 -67.76 8.63 12.41
C GLN A 1151 -67.61 9.93 13.22
N SER A 1152 -66.37 10.44 13.39
CA SER A 1152 -66.11 11.67 14.16
C SER A 1152 -65.36 12.77 13.39
N GLY A 1153 -65.00 12.52 12.12
CA GLY A 1153 -64.34 13.49 11.23
C GLY A 1153 -65.29 14.08 10.17
N THR A 1154 -64.72 14.70 9.13
CA THR A 1154 -65.53 15.26 8.02
C THR A 1154 -65.98 14.15 7.07
N GLY A 1155 -67.27 14.02 6.76
CA GLY A 1155 -67.74 13.03 5.78
C GLY A 1155 -67.14 13.24 4.38
N LEU A 1156 -67.40 14.40 3.76
CA LEU A 1156 -66.90 14.78 2.45
C LEU A 1156 -66.34 16.21 2.46
N GLN A 1157 -65.13 16.40 1.94
CA GLN A 1157 -64.46 17.69 1.81
C GLN A 1157 -64.04 17.92 0.34
N ILE A 1158 -64.44 19.06 -0.24
CA ILE A 1158 -64.12 19.42 -1.64
C ILE A 1158 -63.60 20.86 -1.70
N SER A 1159 -62.49 21.08 -2.39
CA SER A 1159 -61.95 22.43 -2.63
C SER A 1159 -61.18 22.52 -3.96
N GLY A 1160 -61.50 23.51 -4.80
CA GLY A 1160 -60.74 23.82 -6.04
C GLY A 1160 -61.05 22.95 -7.26
N SER A 1161 -62.21 22.27 -7.31
CA SER A 1161 -62.53 21.21 -8.27
C SER A 1161 -63.62 21.60 -9.29
N ASN A 1162 -63.57 21.03 -10.49
CA ASN A 1162 -64.61 21.14 -11.52
C ASN A 1162 -65.49 19.89 -11.50
N ILE A 1163 -66.74 20.02 -11.05
CA ILE A 1163 -67.67 18.89 -10.91
C ILE A 1163 -68.91 19.16 -11.75
N SER A 1164 -69.23 18.24 -12.66
CA SER A 1164 -70.43 18.28 -13.51
C SER A 1164 -71.16 16.93 -13.48
N ASP A 1165 -72.49 16.96 -13.55
CA ASP A 1165 -73.36 15.77 -13.65
C ASP A 1165 -73.04 14.66 -12.64
N SER A 1166 -72.68 15.03 -11.41
CA SER A 1166 -72.19 14.10 -10.38
C SER A 1166 -73.01 14.20 -9.09
N THR A 1167 -73.19 13.07 -8.40
CA THR A 1167 -73.87 12.98 -7.10
C THR A 1167 -72.83 13.03 -5.98
N LEU A 1168 -73.02 13.89 -4.99
CA LEU A 1168 -72.11 14.06 -3.86
C LEU A 1168 -72.88 13.84 -2.54
N SER A 1169 -72.36 12.98 -1.67
CA SER A 1169 -72.95 12.67 -0.35
C SER A 1169 -71.88 12.63 0.72
N GLY A 1170 -72.09 13.31 1.84
CA GLY A 1170 -71.18 13.33 2.98
C GLY A 1170 -71.94 13.10 4.28
N ASN A 1171 -71.59 12.06 5.02
CA ASN A 1171 -72.20 11.73 6.31
C ASN A 1171 -71.14 11.79 7.42
N ALA A 1172 -71.45 12.51 8.50
CA ALA A 1172 -70.68 12.51 9.75
C ALA A 1172 -71.64 12.14 10.90
N SER A 1173 -71.33 11.11 11.69
CA SER A 1173 -72.24 10.55 12.71
C SER A 1173 -71.81 10.84 14.16
N GLY A 1174 -71.16 11.98 14.39
CA GLY A 1174 -70.72 12.48 15.69
C GLY A 1174 -71.19 13.89 15.97
#